data_AF-A0A428S5G5-F1
#
_entry.id   AF-A0A428S5G5-F1
#
_cell.length_a   1.000
_cell.length_b   1.000
_cell.length_c   1.000
_cell.angle_alpha   90.00
_cell.angle_beta   90.00
_cell.angle_gamma   90.00
#
_symmetry.space_group_name_H-M   'P 1'
#
loop_
_entity.id
_entity.type
_entity.pdbx_description
1 polymer ?
#
loop_
_entity_poly.entity_id
_entity_poly.type
_entity_poly.pdbx_seq_one_letter_code
_entity_poly.pdbx_strand_id
1 'polypeptide(L)'
;MPIQPYAGQQQVLPEVFSPGEYRHRDLSDLLGVLKIGETGTAPYLRTMTSFRQEERPAMEDSEDYTNALPPLKPTPGLKIRIPTELMPDDETALRYFDLYFENVHPYVPVLCKPAFYQRWNTDREAISPLILEAIFAIGGRLAGEPTKSQQWLALASRKRFRHADSFMDVPRLSTLQALLMILKAREAAPRRGYYYRSWMTVVQCVQMGKDLGLDEHYEDHQAGHSCDCTPAQCQLRTRIWQVVFVCEVMVGAPQGRRDRAVSIDSVDLSPPRIIPGCDDSEYRVSRNFTCFAQVVRIIATKSKVYEKLRRHKECGTDPKFQQLGQSLKTWLAELPAELAVSIPQDGSPPRILSPFVGNMHAHYHLAVILFHRPILSFLDPNAPDGQWKRQMMICYRSANALCRLQETTLNTFGLAGLQCMQRGFSFSLYSGLSCIVIQLAAIVSPDPDFNTDAREFFTRHMVVLEKAMEAWSMPELEEPFNALREAFSADVRQSFVLKPGFSDGSPVPSSHSSSPPASELSRPVIHRSGSVDQHLDTRDAQQGSFASHPTTPPISAGPGDSTSGSPVVQSPVLTSQGTQAPGMVQRMPFTDQPGWNPSSIFEYVIDALAEGPSMSRLRVLTDSQTTEHDFWYAYSFTYHYYPKSDQPS
;
A
#
# COMPACT_ATOMS: atom_id res chain seq x y z
N MET A 1 -42.02 21.40 54.49
CA MET A 1 -40.65 21.60 53.98
C MET A 1 -40.72 22.59 52.83
N PRO A 2 -40.06 23.75 52.89
CA PRO A 2 -40.12 24.78 51.85
C PRO A 2 -39.07 24.59 50.75
N ILE A 3 -39.28 25.25 49.60
CA ILE A 3 -38.37 25.31 48.45
C ILE A 3 -37.79 26.73 48.37
N GLN A 4 -36.46 26.90 48.23
CA GLN A 4 -35.80 28.13 47.72
C GLN A 4 -34.29 27.86 47.42
N PRO A 5 -33.51 28.77 46.77
CA PRO A 5 -32.81 28.37 45.54
C PRO A 5 -31.33 28.82 45.38
N TYR A 6 -30.77 28.53 44.20
CA TYR A 6 -29.67 29.20 43.47
C TYR A 6 -28.66 30.10 44.24
N ALA A 7 -27.41 29.62 44.27
CA ALA A 7 -26.17 30.39 44.12
C ALA A 7 -25.08 29.41 43.62
N GLY A 8 -24.07 29.79 42.83
CA GLY A 8 -23.77 31.03 42.11
C GLY A 8 -22.46 30.81 41.33
N GLN A 9 -22.34 31.27 40.07
CA GLN A 9 -21.17 30.95 39.24
C GLN A 9 -19.92 31.72 39.71
N GLN A 10 -18.81 31.01 39.97
CA GLN A 10 -17.47 31.57 39.89
C GLN A 10 -16.85 31.17 38.55
N GLN A 11 -16.52 32.16 37.73
CA GLN A 11 -15.75 31.97 36.50
C GLN A 11 -14.26 31.84 36.88
N VAL A 12 -13.64 30.72 36.51
CA VAL A 12 -12.19 30.61 36.43
C VAL A 12 -11.80 31.00 34.99
N LEU A 13 -10.92 31.99 34.83
CA LEU A 13 -10.42 32.34 33.50
C LEU A 13 -9.54 31.21 32.94
N PRO A 14 -9.56 30.95 31.61
CA PRO A 14 -8.61 30.03 31.00
C PRO A 14 -7.18 30.56 31.16
N GLU A 15 -6.25 29.68 31.56
CA GLU A 15 -4.82 29.99 31.46
C GLU A 15 -4.41 30.12 29.99
N VAL A 16 -3.50 31.05 29.72
CA VAL A 16 -2.98 31.28 28.36
C VAL A 16 -2.00 30.17 28.01
N PHE A 17 -2.45 29.21 27.20
CA PHE A 17 -1.61 28.14 26.68
C PHE A 17 -0.46 28.69 25.82
N SER A 18 0.78 28.49 26.28
CA SER A 18 2.00 28.81 25.53
C SER A 18 2.13 27.95 24.27
N PRO A 19 2.18 28.53 23.05
CA PRO A 19 2.34 27.76 21.82
C PRO A 19 3.81 27.36 21.63
N GLY A 20 4.23 26.20 22.18
CA GLY A 20 5.65 25.81 22.17
C GLY A 20 6.00 24.32 21.99
N GLU A 21 5.09 23.37 22.27
CA GLU A 21 5.49 21.94 22.42
C GLU A 21 4.81 20.94 21.47
N TYR A 22 4.21 21.39 20.37
CA TYR A 22 3.82 20.49 19.29
C TYR A 22 5.06 20.02 18.50
N ARG A 23 5.65 18.91 18.95
CA ARG A 23 6.64 18.16 18.16
C ARG A 23 6.06 17.85 16.79
N HIS A 24 6.70 18.32 15.73
CA HIS A 24 6.61 17.65 14.44
C HIS A 24 7.06 16.19 14.63
N ARG A 25 6.13 15.23 14.49
CA ARG A 25 6.52 13.87 14.08
C ARG A 25 7.23 14.01 12.73
N ASP A 26 8.33 13.30 12.52
CA ASP A 26 9.01 13.36 11.22
C ASP A 26 8.03 12.85 10.13
N LEU A 27 7.94 13.59 9.03
CA LEU A 27 7.20 13.15 7.84
C LEU A 27 7.79 11.83 7.30
N SER A 28 9.07 11.57 7.57
CA SER A 28 9.76 10.31 7.29
C SER A 28 9.13 9.12 8.01
N ASP A 29 8.95 9.20 9.34
CA ASP A 29 8.33 8.14 10.15
C ASP A 29 6.85 7.96 9.76
N LEU A 30 6.16 9.08 9.59
CA LEU A 30 4.74 9.15 9.26
C LEU A 30 4.41 8.46 7.92
N LEU A 31 5.12 8.84 6.86
CA LEU A 31 4.97 8.22 5.55
C LEU A 31 5.55 6.80 5.55
N GLY A 32 6.63 6.55 6.30
CA GLY A 32 7.29 5.25 6.43
C GLY A 32 6.38 4.11 6.91
N VAL A 33 5.50 4.37 7.89
CA VAL A 33 4.54 3.37 8.39
C VAL A 33 3.49 2.99 7.34
N LEU A 34 2.98 3.97 6.58
CA LEU A 34 1.98 3.77 5.52
C LEU A 34 2.58 3.42 4.14
N LYS A 35 3.92 3.45 4.03
CA LYS A 35 4.66 3.26 2.79
C LYS A 35 4.39 1.89 2.17
N ILE A 36 4.32 1.88 0.85
CA ILE A 36 4.33 0.64 0.06
C ILE A 36 5.72 0.53 -0.58
N GLY A 37 6.48 -0.49 -0.20
CA GLY A 37 7.84 -0.72 -0.70
C GLY A 37 7.87 -1.24 -2.14
N GLU A 38 9.04 -1.23 -2.77
CA GLU A 38 9.24 -1.57 -4.20
C GLU A 38 8.65 -2.93 -4.63
N THR A 39 8.70 -3.92 -3.72
CA THR A 39 8.17 -5.27 -3.98
C THR A 39 6.64 -5.33 -3.99
N GLY A 40 5.95 -4.23 -3.69
CA GLY A 40 4.50 -4.16 -3.50
C GLY A 40 4.06 -4.56 -2.08
N THR A 41 4.94 -4.38 -1.09
CA THR A 41 4.72 -4.79 0.30
C THR A 41 4.36 -3.60 1.18
N ALA A 42 3.29 -3.72 1.96
CA ALA A 42 2.86 -2.72 2.92
C ALA A 42 3.18 -3.22 4.35
N PRO A 43 4.10 -2.57 5.10
CA PRO A 43 4.50 -3.01 6.44
C PRO A 43 3.32 -3.14 7.41
N TYR A 44 2.38 -2.19 7.37
CA TYR A 44 1.18 -2.16 8.20
C TYR A 44 0.25 -3.38 8.04
N LEU A 45 0.37 -4.16 6.95
CA LEU A 45 -0.39 -5.41 6.78
C LEU A 45 0.24 -6.60 7.53
N ARG A 46 1.48 -6.48 7.99
CA ARG A 46 2.27 -7.57 8.60
C ARG A 46 3.42 -7.04 9.48
N THR A 47 3.08 -6.24 10.49
CA THR A 47 4.05 -5.67 11.44
C THR A 47 4.70 -6.75 12.31
N MET A 48 6.01 -6.97 12.17
CA MET A 48 6.77 -7.94 12.99
C MET A 48 6.69 -7.65 14.51
N THR A 49 6.55 -6.38 14.88
CA THR A 49 6.40 -5.91 16.26
C THR A 49 5.08 -6.37 16.89
N SER A 50 3.97 -6.35 16.14
CA SER A 50 2.65 -6.80 16.62
C SER A 50 2.69 -8.28 17.00
N PHE A 51 3.26 -9.14 16.14
CA PHE A 51 3.45 -10.57 16.45
C PHE A 51 4.33 -10.85 17.69
N ARG A 52 5.06 -9.84 18.22
CA ARG A 52 5.85 -9.95 19.46
C ARG A 52 5.17 -9.36 20.69
N GLN A 53 4.21 -8.45 20.54
CA GLN A 53 3.40 -7.93 21.64
C GLN A 53 2.08 -8.71 21.84
N GLU A 54 1.59 -9.40 20.81
CA GLU A 54 0.36 -10.19 20.82
C GLU A 54 0.54 -11.60 21.44
N GLU A 55 1.21 -11.72 22.60
CA GLU A 55 1.37 -13.00 23.30
C GLU A 55 0.03 -13.60 23.77
N ARG A 56 -0.98 -12.76 24.03
CA ARG A 56 -2.32 -13.22 24.40
C ARG A 56 -3.10 -13.63 23.14
N PRO A 57 -3.61 -14.89 23.08
CA PRO A 57 -4.56 -15.28 22.06
C PRO A 57 -5.69 -14.25 21.95
N ALA A 58 -6.11 -13.93 20.73
CA ALA A 58 -7.30 -13.12 20.52
C ALA A 58 -8.52 -13.93 21.00
N MET A 59 -8.94 -13.69 22.24
CA MET A 59 -10.25 -14.08 22.73
C MET A 59 -11.27 -13.49 21.76
N GLU A 60 -12.11 -14.35 21.21
CA GLU A 60 -12.84 -14.00 20.00
C GLU A 60 -14.12 -13.26 20.40
N ASP A 61 -14.33 -12.03 19.94
CA ASP A 61 -15.63 -11.30 20.03
C ASP A 61 -16.76 -11.98 19.19
N SER A 62 -16.53 -13.24 18.88
CA SER A 62 -17.50 -14.27 18.58
C SER A 62 -18.27 -14.70 19.82
N GLU A 63 -17.76 -14.59 21.05
CA GLU A 63 -18.45 -15.06 22.27
C GLU A 63 -19.86 -14.47 22.43
N ASP A 64 -20.04 -13.15 22.29
CA ASP A 64 -21.34 -12.48 22.36
C ASP A 64 -22.38 -13.11 21.40
N TYR A 65 -21.97 -13.39 20.16
CA TYR A 65 -22.84 -13.96 19.13
C TYR A 65 -22.91 -15.50 19.18
N THR A 66 -21.86 -16.17 19.65
CA THR A 66 -21.76 -17.63 19.81
C THR A 66 -22.60 -18.13 20.97
N ASN A 67 -22.78 -17.29 22.00
CA ASN A 67 -23.72 -17.48 23.11
C ASN A 67 -25.17 -17.18 22.69
N ALA A 68 -25.38 -16.24 21.77
CA ALA A 68 -26.70 -15.93 21.19
C ALA A 68 -27.16 -16.95 20.11
N LEU A 69 -26.27 -17.81 19.62
CA LEU A 69 -26.60 -18.85 18.63
C LEU A 69 -27.11 -20.13 19.31
N PRO A 70 -28.18 -20.76 18.78
CA PRO A 70 -28.70 -22.02 19.33
C PRO A 70 -27.61 -23.09 19.49
N PRO A 71 -27.67 -23.92 20.56
CA PRO A 71 -26.72 -25.00 20.77
C PRO A 71 -26.91 -26.11 19.73
N LEU A 72 -26.23 -25.96 18.59
CA LEU A 72 -25.99 -27.00 17.59
C LEU A 72 -25.30 -28.19 18.25
N LYS A 73 -26.10 -29.12 18.80
CA LYS A 73 -25.63 -30.42 19.30
C LYS A 73 -25.19 -31.25 18.09
N PRO A 74 -23.92 -31.69 18.00
CA PRO A 74 -23.50 -32.60 16.95
C PRO A 74 -24.11 -33.98 17.24
N THR A 75 -25.18 -34.34 16.53
CA THR A 75 -25.72 -35.70 16.55
C THR A 75 -24.93 -36.54 15.55
N PRO A 76 -24.22 -37.61 15.96
CA PRO A 76 -23.46 -38.44 15.05
C PRO A 76 -24.32 -38.97 13.90
N GLY A 77 -23.85 -38.82 12.67
CA GLY A 77 -24.52 -39.31 11.46
C GLY A 77 -25.60 -38.41 10.84
N LEU A 78 -25.98 -37.29 11.47
CA LEU A 78 -26.87 -36.32 10.82
C LEU A 78 -26.09 -35.40 9.86
N LYS A 79 -26.65 -35.17 8.65
CA LYS A 79 -26.15 -34.14 7.73
C LYS A 79 -26.18 -32.78 8.43
N ILE A 80 -25.07 -32.04 8.38
CA ILE A 80 -25.06 -30.64 8.83
C ILE A 80 -26.02 -29.84 7.95
N ARG A 81 -26.91 -29.09 8.59
CA ARG A 81 -27.89 -28.19 7.94
C ARG A 81 -27.83 -26.80 8.57
N ILE A 82 -28.51 -25.84 7.96
CA ILE A 82 -28.89 -24.59 8.63
C ILE A 82 -30.12 -24.91 9.50
N PRO A 83 -30.15 -24.53 10.80
CA PRO A 83 -31.36 -24.67 11.61
C PRO A 83 -32.53 -23.90 10.99
N THR A 84 -33.72 -24.51 10.93
CA THR A 84 -34.91 -23.93 10.28
C THR A 84 -35.29 -22.56 10.87
N GLU A 85 -35.00 -22.36 12.15
CA GLU A 85 -35.27 -21.14 12.92
C GLU A 85 -34.32 -19.98 12.57
N LEU A 86 -33.19 -20.28 11.92
CA LEU A 86 -32.22 -19.29 11.42
C LEU A 86 -32.34 -19.09 9.91
N MET A 87 -33.01 -19.99 9.19
CA MET A 87 -33.15 -19.91 7.74
C MET A 87 -33.98 -18.66 7.38
N PRO A 88 -33.52 -17.80 6.44
CA PRO A 88 -34.34 -16.70 5.96
C PRO A 88 -35.59 -17.21 5.25
N ASP A 89 -36.64 -16.40 5.23
CA ASP A 89 -37.77 -16.60 4.33
C ASP A 89 -37.33 -16.53 2.85
N ASP A 90 -38.15 -17.07 1.95
CA ASP A 90 -37.81 -17.17 0.53
C ASP A 90 -37.60 -15.80 -0.15
N GLU A 91 -38.29 -14.75 0.27
CA GLU A 91 -38.12 -13.40 -0.30
C GLU A 91 -36.77 -12.79 0.12
N THR A 92 -36.45 -12.84 1.41
CA THR A 92 -35.14 -12.43 1.96
C THR A 92 -34.00 -13.26 1.36
N ALA A 93 -34.18 -14.57 1.20
CA ALA A 93 -33.19 -15.46 0.60
C ALA A 93 -32.91 -15.09 -0.86
N LEU A 94 -33.96 -14.92 -1.69
CA LEU A 94 -33.82 -14.49 -3.09
C LEU A 94 -33.16 -13.11 -3.20
N ARG A 95 -33.57 -12.13 -2.36
CA ARG A 95 -32.93 -10.81 -2.29
C ARG A 95 -31.43 -10.89 -1.95
N TYR A 96 -31.03 -11.80 -1.06
CA TYR A 96 -29.61 -12.03 -0.76
C TYR A 96 -28.85 -12.69 -1.91
N PHE A 97 -29.50 -13.58 -2.67
CA PHE A 97 -28.90 -14.16 -3.87
C PHE A 97 -28.65 -13.08 -4.93
N ASP A 98 -29.64 -12.24 -5.21
CA ASP A 98 -29.52 -11.16 -6.19
C ASP A 98 -28.41 -10.17 -5.82
N LEU A 99 -28.37 -9.73 -4.55
CA LEU A 99 -27.28 -8.88 -4.04
C LEU A 99 -25.89 -9.52 -4.21
N TYR A 100 -25.74 -10.83 -3.92
CA TYR A 100 -24.48 -11.54 -4.16
C TYR A 100 -24.14 -11.63 -5.66
N PHE A 101 -25.10 -12.00 -6.51
CA PHE A 101 -24.89 -12.21 -7.94
C PHE A 101 -24.63 -10.93 -8.74
N GLU A 102 -25.13 -9.79 -8.27
CA GLU A 102 -24.83 -8.47 -8.84
C GLU A 102 -23.47 -7.94 -8.33
N ASN A 103 -23.25 -7.94 -7.02
CA ASN A 103 -22.19 -7.13 -6.40
C ASN A 103 -20.88 -7.88 -6.14
N VAL A 104 -20.96 -9.17 -5.79
CA VAL A 104 -19.77 -9.98 -5.41
C VAL A 104 -19.38 -10.99 -6.47
N HIS A 105 -20.36 -11.62 -7.12
CA HIS A 105 -20.10 -12.64 -8.13
C HIS A 105 -19.18 -12.20 -9.29
N PRO A 106 -19.18 -10.93 -9.78
CA PRO A 106 -18.19 -10.49 -10.77
C PRO A 106 -16.73 -10.60 -10.31
N TYR A 107 -16.47 -10.56 -8.99
CA TYR A 107 -15.12 -10.65 -8.39
C TYR A 107 -14.83 -12.03 -7.79
N VAL A 108 -15.87 -12.79 -7.41
CA VAL A 108 -15.76 -14.16 -6.89
C VAL A 108 -16.72 -15.09 -7.67
N PRO A 109 -16.47 -15.32 -8.97
CA PRO A 109 -17.37 -16.06 -9.87
C PRO A 109 -17.31 -17.60 -9.68
N VAL A 110 -17.44 -18.06 -8.44
CA VAL A 110 -17.21 -19.47 -8.07
C VAL A 110 -18.47 -20.36 -8.17
N LEU A 111 -19.65 -19.79 -8.34
CA LEU A 111 -20.92 -20.50 -8.60
C LEU A 111 -21.34 -20.33 -10.07
N CYS A 112 -22.39 -21.01 -10.52
CA CYS A 112 -23.05 -20.76 -11.82
C CYS A 112 -24.50 -20.33 -11.53
N LYS A 113 -24.89 -19.11 -11.92
CA LYS A 113 -26.17 -18.47 -11.52
C LYS A 113 -27.38 -19.29 -11.97
N PRO A 114 -27.57 -19.67 -13.25
CA PRO A 114 -28.75 -20.46 -13.64
C PRO A 114 -28.84 -21.79 -12.88
N ALA A 115 -27.73 -22.51 -12.75
CA ALA A 115 -27.67 -23.79 -12.05
C ALA A 115 -27.91 -23.66 -10.53
N PHE A 116 -27.57 -22.51 -9.92
CA PHE A 116 -27.84 -22.24 -8.51
C PHE A 116 -29.33 -22.01 -8.24
N TYR A 117 -30.00 -21.13 -9.00
CA TYR A 117 -31.45 -20.89 -8.83
C TYR A 117 -32.27 -22.13 -9.24
N GLN A 118 -31.82 -22.90 -10.23
CA GLN A 118 -32.44 -24.19 -10.56
C GLN A 118 -32.42 -25.13 -9.34
N ARG A 119 -31.26 -25.34 -8.71
CA ARG A 119 -31.15 -26.18 -7.50
C ARG A 119 -31.97 -25.61 -6.34
N TRP A 120 -32.00 -24.29 -6.15
CA TRP A 120 -32.85 -23.67 -5.12
C TRP A 120 -34.34 -23.99 -5.29
N ASN A 121 -34.78 -24.21 -6.53
CA ASN A 121 -36.18 -24.54 -6.83
C ASN A 121 -36.46 -26.05 -6.89
N THR A 122 -35.47 -26.90 -7.22
CA THR A 122 -35.68 -28.36 -7.39
C THR A 122 -35.10 -29.23 -6.28
N ASP A 123 -33.97 -28.83 -5.68
CA ASP A 123 -33.22 -29.60 -4.68
C ASP A 123 -32.35 -28.66 -3.81
N ARG A 124 -32.98 -28.02 -2.82
CA ARG A 124 -32.30 -27.14 -1.85
C ARG A 124 -31.27 -27.91 -1.00
N GLU A 125 -31.48 -29.20 -0.80
CA GLU A 125 -30.67 -30.08 0.06
C GLU A 125 -29.33 -30.49 -0.59
N ALA A 126 -29.21 -30.37 -1.91
CA ALA A 126 -27.94 -30.49 -2.64
C ALA A 126 -27.07 -29.21 -2.58
N ILE A 127 -27.58 -28.08 -2.08
CA ILE A 127 -26.78 -26.87 -1.90
C ILE A 127 -26.01 -26.97 -0.57
N SER A 128 -24.69 -26.80 -0.60
CA SER A 128 -23.87 -26.83 0.61
C SER A 128 -24.32 -25.74 1.59
N PRO A 129 -24.59 -26.07 2.88
CA PRO A 129 -24.93 -25.08 3.90
C PRO A 129 -23.89 -23.96 3.99
N LEU A 130 -22.61 -24.28 3.82
CA LEU A 130 -21.51 -23.32 3.91
C LEU A 130 -21.53 -22.30 2.74
N ILE A 131 -22.09 -22.67 1.58
CA ILE A 131 -22.33 -21.72 0.47
C ILE A 131 -23.49 -20.79 0.83
N LEU A 132 -24.61 -21.33 1.32
CA LEU A 132 -25.78 -20.52 1.71
C LEU A 132 -25.42 -19.53 2.83
N GLU A 133 -24.73 -19.96 3.87
CA GLU A 133 -24.25 -19.10 4.96
C GLU A 133 -23.30 -18.01 4.47
N ALA A 134 -22.43 -18.31 3.49
CA ALA A 134 -21.57 -17.30 2.87
C ALA A 134 -22.37 -16.27 2.07
N ILE A 135 -23.39 -16.70 1.31
CA ILE A 135 -24.28 -15.78 0.58
C ILE A 135 -25.10 -14.94 1.56
N PHE A 136 -25.66 -15.52 2.62
CA PHE A 136 -26.45 -14.78 3.61
C PHE A 136 -25.59 -13.80 4.43
N ALA A 137 -24.32 -14.12 4.71
CA ALA A 137 -23.37 -13.19 5.30
C ALA A 137 -23.09 -11.98 4.38
N ILE A 138 -22.93 -12.23 3.07
CA ILE A 138 -22.70 -11.18 2.06
C ILE A 138 -23.97 -10.35 1.83
N GLY A 139 -25.09 -11.00 1.56
CA GLY A 139 -26.40 -10.38 1.28
C GLY A 139 -26.89 -9.54 2.44
N GLY A 140 -26.77 -10.05 3.68
CA GLY A 140 -27.07 -9.27 4.89
C GLY A 140 -26.21 -8.00 5.01
N ARG A 141 -24.92 -8.05 4.65
CA ARG A 141 -24.06 -6.85 4.67
C ARG A 141 -24.48 -5.83 3.62
N LEU A 142 -24.78 -6.29 2.41
CA LEU A 142 -25.19 -5.44 1.28
C LEU A 142 -26.62 -4.88 1.47
N ALA A 143 -27.49 -5.59 2.19
CA ALA A 143 -28.84 -5.15 2.53
C ALA A 143 -28.90 -4.12 3.68
N GLY A 144 -27.76 -3.77 4.30
CA GLY A 144 -27.69 -2.85 5.43
C GLY A 144 -27.88 -3.50 6.80
N GLU A 145 -27.75 -4.83 6.92
CA GLU A 145 -27.98 -5.61 8.14
C GLU A 145 -26.66 -6.22 8.70
N PRO A 146 -25.72 -5.39 9.22
CA PRO A 146 -24.40 -5.86 9.65
C PRO A 146 -24.46 -6.88 10.80
N THR A 147 -25.50 -6.85 11.64
CA THR A 147 -25.69 -7.80 12.75
C THR A 147 -26.01 -9.20 12.24
N LYS A 148 -27.00 -9.36 11.34
CA LYS A 148 -27.31 -10.65 10.72
C LYS A 148 -26.14 -11.16 9.88
N SER A 149 -25.47 -10.27 9.15
CA SER A 149 -24.24 -10.59 8.40
C SER A 149 -23.16 -11.22 9.30
N GLN A 150 -22.87 -10.61 10.46
CA GLN A 150 -21.90 -11.15 11.41
C GLN A 150 -22.35 -12.47 12.05
N GLN A 151 -23.65 -12.64 12.34
CA GLN A 151 -24.21 -13.89 12.82
C GLN A 151 -24.00 -15.05 11.82
N TRP A 152 -24.26 -14.81 10.53
CA TRP A 152 -23.98 -15.79 9.46
C TRP A 152 -22.49 -16.08 9.29
N LEU A 153 -21.64 -15.06 9.37
CA LEU A 153 -20.18 -15.22 9.26
C LEU A 153 -19.59 -15.97 10.47
N ALA A 154 -20.16 -15.78 11.66
CA ALA A 154 -19.85 -16.54 12.87
C ALA A 154 -20.31 -18.00 12.74
N LEU A 155 -21.53 -18.26 12.24
CA LEU A 155 -22.03 -19.61 11.94
C LEU A 155 -21.10 -20.36 10.98
N ALA A 156 -20.77 -19.78 9.83
CA ALA A 156 -19.89 -20.38 8.84
C ALA A 156 -18.47 -20.64 9.40
N SER A 157 -17.94 -19.71 10.19
CA SER A 157 -16.64 -19.86 10.85
C SER A 157 -16.66 -20.94 11.95
N ARG A 158 -17.73 -20.99 12.76
CA ARG A 158 -17.95 -21.99 13.81
C ARG A 158 -18.15 -23.38 13.21
N LYS A 159 -18.84 -23.50 12.07
CA LYS A 159 -18.96 -24.77 11.33
C LYS A 159 -17.64 -25.23 10.74
N ARG A 160 -16.89 -24.35 10.06
CA ARG A 160 -15.54 -24.65 9.55
C ARG A 160 -14.57 -25.13 10.65
N PHE A 161 -14.70 -24.61 11.88
CA PHE A 161 -13.80 -24.95 12.98
C PHE A 161 -14.28 -26.13 13.84
N ARG A 162 -15.54 -26.16 14.31
CA ARG A 162 -16.09 -27.24 15.15
C ARG A 162 -16.61 -28.44 14.38
N HIS A 163 -16.79 -28.33 13.07
CA HIS A 163 -17.05 -29.44 12.16
C HIS A 163 -15.97 -29.50 11.07
N ALA A 164 -14.70 -29.35 11.48
CA ALA A 164 -13.56 -29.63 10.62
C ALA A 164 -13.70 -31.04 10.00
N ASP A 165 -14.08 -32.03 10.82
CA ASP A 165 -14.36 -33.42 10.44
C ASP A 165 -15.60 -33.61 9.51
N SER A 166 -16.18 -32.54 8.98
CA SER A 166 -17.33 -32.60 8.06
C SER A 166 -17.30 -31.57 6.91
N PHE A 167 -16.33 -30.63 6.92
CA PHE A 167 -16.07 -29.72 5.81
C PHE A 167 -14.60 -29.73 5.34
N MET A 168 -13.66 -30.05 6.24
CA MET A 168 -12.20 -30.08 6.02
C MET A 168 -11.61 -31.50 6.03
N ASP A 169 -12.42 -32.53 6.30
CA ASP A 169 -12.09 -33.97 6.24
C ASP A 169 -11.71 -34.46 4.83
N VAL A 170 -12.39 -33.93 3.81
CA VAL A 170 -12.21 -34.30 2.41
C VAL A 170 -12.28 -33.04 1.54
N PRO A 171 -11.36 -32.85 0.57
CA PRO A 171 -11.42 -31.74 -0.38
C PRO A 171 -12.68 -31.86 -1.25
N ARG A 172 -13.49 -30.79 -1.26
CA ARG A 172 -14.77 -30.75 -1.99
C ARG A 172 -14.93 -29.39 -2.65
N LEU A 173 -15.33 -29.39 -3.92
CA LEU A 173 -15.49 -28.16 -4.72
C LEU A 173 -16.45 -27.17 -4.03
N SER A 174 -17.51 -27.66 -3.38
CA SER A 174 -18.45 -26.83 -2.62
C SER A 174 -17.88 -26.23 -1.34
N THR A 175 -16.91 -26.88 -0.69
CA THR A 175 -16.14 -26.26 0.39
C THR A 175 -15.23 -25.17 -0.17
N LEU A 176 -14.49 -25.44 -1.26
CA LEU A 176 -13.60 -24.47 -1.90
C LEU A 176 -14.36 -23.20 -2.35
N GLN A 177 -15.49 -23.36 -3.03
CA GLN A 177 -16.41 -22.27 -3.40
C GLN A 177 -16.81 -21.44 -2.18
N ALA A 178 -17.27 -22.09 -1.11
CA ALA A 178 -17.68 -21.40 0.10
C ALA A 178 -16.52 -20.70 0.83
N LEU A 179 -15.32 -21.28 0.87
CA LEU A 179 -14.14 -20.67 1.51
C LEU A 179 -13.72 -19.37 0.82
N LEU A 180 -13.77 -19.33 -0.51
CA LEU A 180 -13.50 -18.12 -1.32
C LEU A 180 -14.58 -17.03 -1.08
N MET A 181 -15.84 -17.43 -0.91
CA MET A 181 -16.93 -16.51 -0.58
C MET A 181 -16.84 -16.00 0.87
N ILE A 182 -16.45 -16.84 1.84
CA ILE A 182 -16.20 -16.46 3.24
C ILE A 182 -14.98 -15.52 3.34
N LEU A 183 -13.94 -15.74 2.53
CA LEU A 183 -12.81 -14.82 2.42
C LEU A 183 -13.30 -13.43 2.00
N LYS A 184 -14.14 -13.33 0.97
CA LYS A 184 -14.73 -12.07 0.51
C LYS A 184 -15.70 -11.44 1.53
N ALA A 185 -16.50 -12.23 2.24
CA ALA A 185 -17.39 -11.75 3.29
C ALA A 185 -16.63 -11.05 4.44
N ARG A 186 -15.44 -11.54 4.78
CA ARG A 186 -14.57 -10.97 5.84
C ARG A 186 -13.98 -9.60 5.49
N GLU A 187 -13.89 -9.22 4.21
CA GLU A 187 -13.30 -7.95 3.78
C GLU A 187 -14.09 -6.73 4.27
N ALA A 188 -15.41 -6.88 4.43
CA ALA A 188 -16.32 -5.81 4.84
C ALA A 188 -16.38 -5.58 6.37
N ALA A 189 -15.85 -6.51 7.17
CA ALA A 189 -15.76 -6.42 8.62
C ALA A 189 -14.50 -7.15 9.10
N PRO A 190 -13.31 -6.54 8.91
CA PRO A 190 -12.08 -7.09 9.48
C PRO A 190 -12.20 -7.17 11.00
N ARG A 191 -11.51 -8.14 11.58
CA ARG A 191 -11.30 -8.26 13.03
C ARG A 191 -9.82 -8.56 13.29
N ARG A 192 -9.38 -8.46 14.55
CA ARG A 192 -7.98 -8.70 14.96
C ARG A 192 -7.39 -9.97 14.30
N GLY A 193 -6.23 -9.81 13.67
CA GLY A 193 -5.56 -10.89 12.92
C GLY A 193 -6.15 -11.19 11.54
N TYR A 194 -7.03 -10.33 10.99
CA TYR A 194 -7.69 -10.48 9.68
C TYR A 194 -6.74 -10.87 8.54
N TYR A 195 -5.59 -10.20 8.39
CA TYR A 195 -4.64 -10.49 7.30
C TYR A 195 -4.06 -11.91 7.38
N TYR A 196 -3.73 -12.38 8.58
CA TYR A 196 -3.25 -13.74 8.82
C TYR A 196 -4.36 -14.78 8.64
N ARG A 197 -5.54 -14.56 9.24
CA ARG A 197 -6.72 -15.46 9.09
C ARG A 197 -7.18 -15.56 7.62
N SER A 198 -7.00 -14.50 6.84
CA SER A 198 -7.26 -14.47 5.40
C SER A 198 -6.20 -15.25 4.61
N TRP A 199 -4.91 -15.02 4.88
CA TRP A 199 -3.82 -15.79 4.26
C TRP A 199 -3.92 -17.31 4.56
N MET A 200 -4.24 -17.71 5.79
CA MET A 200 -4.50 -19.12 6.13
C MET A 200 -5.71 -19.70 5.37
N THR A 201 -6.72 -18.88 5.07
CA THR A 201 -7.86 -19.31 4.24
C THR A 201 -7.45 -19.47 2.78
N VAL A 202 -6.63 -18.57 2.24
CA VAL A 202 -6.03 -18.70 0.91
C VAL A 202 -5.20 -19.97 0.78
N VAL A 203 -4.29 -20.26 1.71
CA VAL A 203 -3.47 -21.49 1.70
C VAL A 203 -4.34 -22.76 1.67
N GLN A 204 -5.42 -22.79 2.46
CA GLN A 204 -6.39 -23.91 2.42
C GLN A 204 -7.15 -23.99 1.09
N CYS A 205 -7.46 -22.86 0.44
CA CYS A 205 -8.09 -22.86 -0.89
C CYS A 205 -7.13 -23.35 -1.98
N VAL A 206 -5.83 -23.02 -1.89
CA VAL A 206 -4.81 -23.51 -2.82
C VAL A 206 -4.66 -25.02 -2.68
N GLN A 207 -4.42 -25.54 -1.47
CA GLN A 207 -4.27 -26.98 -1.25
C GLN A 207 -5.52 -27.76 -1.70
N MET A 208 -6.71 -27.33 -1.27
CA MET A 208 -7.97 -27.97 -1.67
C MET A 208 -8.22 -27.89 -3.19
N GLY A 209 -7.68 -26.89 -3.89
CA GLY A 209 -7.72 -26.83 -5.35
C GLY A 209 -6.81 -27.87 -6.00
N LYS A 210 -5.60 -28.07 -5.47
CA LYS A 210 -4.67 -29.11 -5.94
C LYS A 210 -5.21 -30.52 -5.68
N ASP A 211 -5.75 -30.76 -4.49
CA ASP A 211 -6.37 -32.05 -4.14
C ASP A 211 -7.63 -32.37 -4.97
N LEU A 212 -8.15 -31.39 -5.73
CA LEU A 212 -9.24 -31.52 -6.71
C LEU A 212 -8.76 -31.54 -8.17
N GLY A 213 -7.44 -31.56 -8.42
CA GLY A 213 -6.83 -31.56 -9.75
C GLY A 213 -7.02 -30.24 -10.53
N LEU A 214 -7.22 -29.11 -9.84
CA LEU A 214 -7.51 -27.83 -10.52
C LEU A 214 -6.27 -27.15 -11.12
N ASP A 215 -5.06 -27.47 -10.66
CA ASP A 215 -3.82 -27.03 -11.32
C ASP A 215 -3.42 -27.91 -12.51
N GLU A 216 -3.68 -29.22 -12.47
CA GLU A 216 -3.42 -30.11 -13.59
C GLU A 216 -4.41 -29.89 -14.75
N HIS A 217 -5.64 -29.48 -14.44
CA HIS A 217 -6.75 -29.31 -15.41
C HIS A 217 -6.41 -28.49 -16.66
N TYR A 218 -5.58 -27.43 -16.58
CA TYR A 218 -5.22 -26.65 -17.78
C TYR A 218 -4.19 -27.38 -18.65
N GLU A 219 -3.23 -28.08 -18.04
CA GLU A 219 -2.22 -28.87 -18.75
C GLU A 219 -2.86 -30.06 -19.46
N ASP A 220 -3.86 -30.71 -18.84
CA ASP A 220 -4.71 -31.73 -19.48
C ASP A 220 -5.37 -31.23 -20.78
N HIS A 221 -6.00 -30.06 -20.75
CA HIS A 221 -6.64 -29.47 -21.96
C HIS A 221 -5.62 -29.05 -23.02
N GLN A 222 -4.37 -28.76 -22.64
CA GLN A 222 -3.28 -28.51 -23.59
C GLN A 222 -2.71 -29.80 -24.19
N ALA A 223 -2.63 -30.88 -23.41
CA ALA A 223 -2.27 -32.23 -23.88
C ALA A 223 -3.35 -32.85 -24.77
N GLY A 224 -4.58 -32.31 -24.75
CA GLY A 224 -5.73 -32.79 -25.53
C GLY A 224 -6.55 -33.86 -24.82
N HIS A 225 -6.39 -34.02 -23.50
CA HIS A 225 -7.21 -34.91 -22.69
C HIS A 225 -8.65 -34.41 -22.61
N SER A 226 -9.63 -35.32 -22.65
CA SER A 226 -11.04 -34.99 -22.47
C SER A 226 -11.40 -34.94 -20.99
N CYS A 227 -12.03 -33.85 -20.54
CA CYS A 227 -12.55 -33.76 -19.18
C CYS A 227 -13.90 -34.51 -19.04
N ASP A 228 -14.06 -35.31 -17.99
CA ASP A 228 -15.31 -36.03 -17.65
C ASP A 228 -16.49 -35.11 -17.30
N CYS A 229 -16.24 -33.80 -17.16
CA CYS A 229 -17.24 -32.81 -16.80
C CYS A 229 -17.94 -32.23 -18.02
N THR A 230 -19.22 -31.84 -17.86
CA THR A 230 -19.91 -31.04 -18.89
C THR A 230 -19.15 -29.73 -19.18
N PRO A 231 -19.26 -29.14 -20.39
CA PRO A 231 -18.53 -27.92 -20.74
C PRO A 231 -18.70 -26.77 -19.75
N ALA A 232 -19.89 -26.60 -19.16
CA ALA A 232 -20.15 -25.57 -18.14
C ALA A 232 -19.45 -25.87 -16.80
N GLN A 233 -19.38 -27.14 -16.38
CA GLN A 233 -18.63 -27.56 -15.20
C GLN A 233 -17.12 -27.44 -15.41
N CYS A 234 -16.63 -27.77 -16.61
CA CYS A 234 -15.23 -27.59 -17.02
C CYS A 234 -14.83 -26.10 -16.93
N GLN A 235 -15.62 -25.19 -17.51
CA GLN A 235 -15.37 -23.75 -17.38
C GLN A 235 -15.46 -23.26 -15.93
N LEU A 236 -16.39 -23.79 -15.14
CA LEU A 236 -16.49 -23.45 -13.71
C LEU A 236 -15.25 -23.88 -12.91
N ARG A 237 -14.65 -25.05 -13.22
CA ARG A 237 -13.37 -25.49 -12.62
C ARG A 237 -12.24 -24.51 -12.95
N THR A 238 -12.05 -24.18 -14.24
CA THR A 238 -11.07 -23.18 -14.68
C THR A 238 -11.27 -21.83 -13.99
N ARG A 239 -12.52 -21.35 -13.93
CA ARG A 239 -12.89 -20.08 -13.30
C ARG A 239 -12.63 -20.07 -11.79
N ILE A 240 -12.87 -21.18 -11.09
CA ILE A 240 -12.50 -21.33 -9.68
C ILE A 240 -10.98 -21.30 -9.49
N TRP A 241 -10.20 -21.93 -10.36
CA TRP A 241 -8.74 -21.89 -10.27
C TRP A 241 -8.17 -20.48 -10.51
N GLN A 242 -8.72 -19.74 -11.48
CA GLN A 242 -8.42 -18.32 -11.66
C GLN A 242 -8.72 -17.50 -10.39
N VAL A 243 -9.83 -17.77 -9.69
CA VAL A 243 -10.15 -17.07 -8.42
C VAL A 243 -9.15 -17.43 -7.32
N VAL A 244 -8.76 -18.70 -7.17
CA VAL A 244 -7.73 -19.13 -6.21
C VAL A 244 -6.40 -18.41 -6.47
N PHE A 245 -5.96 -18.35 -7.72
CA PHE A 245 -4.76 -17.59 -8.14
C PHE A 245 -4.86 -16.10 -7.80
N VAL A 246 -5.98 -15.46 -8.16
CA VAL A 246 -6.21 -14.02 -7.90
C VAL A 246 -6.19 -13.74 -6.39
N CYS A 247 -6.83 -14.59 -5.58
CA CYS A 247 -6.78 -14.47 -4.13
C CYS A 247 -5.34 -14.64 -3.58
N GLU A 248 -4.56 -15.63 -4.04
CA GLU A 248 -3.18 -15.82 -3.57
C GLU A 248 -2.28 -14.62 -3.88
N VAL A 249 -2.35 -14.09 -5.10
CA VAL A 249 -1.56 -12.92 -5.50
C VAL A 249 -2.01 -11.67 -4.75
N MET A 250 -3.32 -11.35 -4.73
CA MET A 250 -3.81 -10.10 -4.16
C MET A 250 -3.76 -10.05 -2.62
N VAL A 251 -3.95 -11.17 -1.94
CA VAL A 251 -3.84 -11.24 -0.46
C VAL A 251 -2.38 -11.44 -0.03
N GLY A 252 -1.59 -12.20 -0.80
CA GLY A 252 -0.22 -12.57 -0.45
C GLY A 252 0.83 -11.49 -0.75
N ALA A 253 0.80 -10.87 -1.94
CA ALA A 253 1.83 -9.92 -2.34
C ALA A 253 1.95 -8.71 -1.37
N PRO A 254 0.85 -8.05 -0.95
CA PRO A 254 0.90 -6.93 -0.02
C PRO A 254 1.46 -7.29 1.36
N GLN A 255 1.27 -8.54 1.81
CA GLN A 255 1.81 -9.10 3.07
C GLN A 255 3.26 -9.62 2.96
N GLY A 256 3.92 -9.44 1.82
CA GLY A 256 5.27 -9.99 1.59
C GLY A 256 5.31 -11.51 1.58
N ARG A 257 4.23 -12.17 1.12
CA ARG A 257 4.23 -13.62 0.84
C ARG A 257 4.84 -13.84 -0.54
N ARG A 258 6.08 -14.33 -0.53
CA ARG A 258 6.91 -14.61 -1.70
C ARG A 258 6.72 -16.04 -2.20
N ASP A 259 6.73 -16.96 -1.25
CA ASP A 259 6.37 -18.36 -1.46
C ASP A 259 4.85 -18.44 -1.69
N ARG A 260 4.47 -18.77 -2.94
CA ARG A 260 3.11 -18.84 -3.46
C ARG A 260 3.00 -20.15 -4.22
N ALA A 261 2.00 -20.96 -3.90
CA ALA A 261 1.92 -22.36 -4.29
C ALA A 261 1.13 -22.60 -5.59
N VAL A 262 0.42 -21.59 -6.11
CA VAL A 262 -0.15 -21.62 -7.45
C VAL A 262 0.94 -21.32 -8.49
N SER A 263 1.12 -22.23 -9.44
CA SER A 263 1.94 -21.93 -10.62
C SER A 263 1.24 -20.89 -11.48
N ILE A 264 1.97 -19.91 -12.00
CA ILE A 264 1.41 -18.92 -12.94
C ILE A 264 0.99 -19.63 -14.24
N ASP A 265 1.68 -20.71 -14.58
CA ASP A 265 1.58 -21.40 -15.86
C ASP A 265 0.44 -22.43 -15.88
N SER A 266 -0.10 -22.83 -14.72
CA SER A 266 -1.30 -23.69 -14.61
C SER A 266 -2.63 -22.91 -14.63
N VAL A 267 -2.59 -21.59 -14.80
CA VAL A 267 -3.80 -20.76 -14.85
C VAL A 267 -4.15 -20.46 -16.31
N ASP A 268 -5.21 -21.10 -16.81
CA ASP A 268 -5.80 -20.72 -18.09
C ASP A 268 -6.25 -19.26 -18.04
N LEU A 269 -5.74 -18.45 -18.98
CA LEU A 269 -6.09 -17.05 -19.17
C LEU A 269 -6.44 -16.76 -20.63
N SER A 270 -6.76 -17.81 -21.41
CA SER A 270 -7.31 -17.68 -22.75
C SER A 270 -8.77 -17.18 -22.71
N PRO A 271 -9.26 -16.52 -23.78
CA PRO A 271 -10.68 -16.13 -23.83
C PRO A 271 -11.58 -17.37 -23.71
N PRO A 272 -12.56 -17.39 -22.78
CA PRO A 272 -13.40 -18.57 -22.59
C PRO A 272 -14.19 -18.90 -23.86
N ARG A 273 -14.43 -20.19 -24.08
CA ARG A 273 -15.21 -20.68 -25.24
C ARG A 273 -16.69 -20.36 -25.03
N ILE A 274 -17.41 -19.94 -26.07
CA ILE A 274 -18.88 -19.80 -25.99
C ILE A 274 -19.49 -21.21 -25.97
N ILE A 275 -20.37 -21.49 -25.00
CA ILE A 275 -21.12 -22.76 -24.92
C ILE A 275 -22.51 -22.53 -25.50
N PRO A 276 -22.90 -23.22 -26.59
CA PRO A 276 -24.25 -23.11 -27.16
C PRO A 276 -25.33 -23.46 -26.13
N GLY A 277 -26.35 -22.60 -26.00
CA GLY A 277 -27.44 -22.79 -25.04
C GLY A 277 -27.10 -22.51 -23.57
N CYS A 278 -25.87 -22.07 -23.27
CA CYS A 278 -25.55 -21.49 -21.96
C CYS A 278 -26.01 -20.03 -21.90
N ASP A 279 -26.13 -19.49 -20.69
CA ASP A 279 -26.52 -18.10 -20.47
C ASP A 279 -25.40 -17.11 -20.81
N ASP A 280 -25.78 -16.01 -21.46
CA ASP A 280 -24.90 -14.94 -21.93
C ASP A 280 -24.20 -14.22 -20.77
N SER A 281 -24.84 -14.16 -19.58
CA SER A 281 -24.25 -13.51 -18.41
C SER A 281 -23.10 -14.34 -17.80
N GLU A 282 -23.21 -15.67 -17.78
CA GLU A 282 -22.14 -16.58 -17.36
C GLU A 282 -20.90 -16.45 -18.25
N TYR A 283 -21.09 -16.34 -19.57
CA TYR A 283 -20.00 -16.07 -20.51
C TYR A 283 -19.33 -14.71 -20.23
N ARG A 284 -20.13 -13.64 -20.10
CA ARG A 284 -19.63 -12.28 -19.82
C ARG A 284 -18.84 -12.23 -18.50
N VAL A 285 -19.36 -12.83 -17.41
CA VAL A 285 -18.67 -12.91 -16.12
C VAL A 285 -17.33 -13.65 -16.25
N SER A 286 -17.30 -14.81 -16.92
CA SER A 286 -16.07 -15.60 -17.12
C SER A 286 -15.01 -14.82 -17.90
N ARG A 287 -15.41 -14.17 -19.00
CA ARG A 287 -14.54 -13.38 -19.86
C ARG A 287 -13.98 -12.17 -19.09
N ASN A 288 -14.86 -11.43 -18.41
CA ASN A 288 -14.49 -10.23 -17.66
C ASN A 288 -13.52 -10.57 -16.51
N PHE A 289 -13.77 -11.66 -15.77
CA PHE A 289 -12.86 -12.12 -14.72
C PHE A 289 -11.52 -12.61 -15.28
N THR A 290 -11.52 -13.27 -16.43
CA THR A 290 -10.28 -13.66 -17.11
C THR A 290 -9.43 -12.43 -17.48
N CYS A 291 -10.03 -11.37 -18.03
CA CYS A 291 -9.34 -10.11 -18.31
C CYS A 291 -8.74 -9.47 -17.03
N PHE A 292 -9.42 -9.56 -15.89
CA PHE A 292 -8.87 -9.10 -14.61
C PHE A 292 -7.71 -9.98 -14.12
N ALA A 293 -7.86 -11.32 -14.18
CA ALA A 293 -6.82 -12.27 -13.80
C ALA A 293 -5.53 -12.14 -14.65
N GLN A 294 -5.64 -11.68 -15.91
CA GLN A 294 -4.50 -11.33 -16.74
C GLN A 294 -3.67 -10.16 -16.17
N VAL A 295 -4.29 -9.12 -15.59
CA VAL A 295 -3.56 -8.04 -14.89
C VAL A 295 -2.85 -8.59 -13.66
N VAL A 296 -3.55 -9.43 -12.89
CA VAL A 296 -3.01 -10.06 -11.67
C VAL A 296 -1.83 -10.97 -12.00
N ARG A 297 -1.84 -11.66 -13.16
CA ARG A 297 -0.66 -12.38 -13.69
C ARG A 297 0.52 -11.44 -13.93
N ILE A 298 0.32 -10.27 -14.56
CA ILE A 298 1.43 -9.33 -14.82
C ILE A 298 2.06 -8.89 -13.49
N ILE A 299 1.26 -8.63 -12.45
CA ILE A 299 1.75 -8.31 -11.09
C ILE A 299 2.51 -9.51 -10.48
N ALA A 300 1.97 -10.73 -10.58
CA ALA A 300 2.60 -11.94 -10.06
C ALA A 300 3.97 -12.21 -10.70
N THR A 301 4.05 -12.11 -12.03
CA THR A 301 5.30 -12.23 -12.77
C THR A 301 6.25 -11.08 -12.45
N LYS A 302 5.76 -9.83 -12.27
CA LYS A 302 6.58 -8.71 -11.79
C LYS A 302 7.20 -8.98 -10.42
N SER A 303 6.46 -9.53 -9.45
CA SER A 303 7.06 -9.97 -8.17
C SER A 303 8.16 -11.02 -8.42
N LYS A 304 7.84 -12.09 -9.16
CA LYS A 304 8.73 -13.25 -9.39
C LYS A 304 10.01 -12.91 -10.18
N VAL A 305 9.94 -11.91 -11.06
CA VAL A 305 11.09 -11.38 -11.82
C VAL A 305 11.87 -10.37 -10.96
N TYR A 306 11.20 -9.36 -10.38
CA TYR A 306 11.86 -8.33 -9.57
C TYR A 306 12.61 -8.90 -8.36
N GLU A 307 12.08 -9.93 -7.70
CA GLU A 307 12.75 -10.54 -6.55
C GLU A 307 14.08 -11.22 -6.87
N LYS A 308 14.28 -11.62 -8.13
CA LYS A 308 15.56 -12.12 -8.66
C LYS A 308 16.47 -10.95 -9.07
N LEU A 309 15.92 -9.98 -9.82
CA LEU A 309 16.68 -8.89 -10.43
C LEU A 309 17.13 -7.80 -9.45
N ARG A 310 16.42 -7.55 -8.33
CA ARG A 310 16.74 -6.49 -7.35
C ARG A 310 18.11 -6.61 -6.65
N ARG A 311 18.89 -7.66 -6.94
CA ARG A 311 20.30 -7.80 -6.53
C ARG A 311 21.29 -7.24 -7.56
N HIS A 312 20.80 -6.87 -8.74
CA HIS A 312 21.56 -6.35 -9.89
C HIS A 312 21.19 -4.88 -10.09
N LYS A 313 22.16 -4.02 -10.40
CA LYS A 313 21.96 -2.57 -10.58
C LYS A 313 21.16 -2.20 -11.84
N GLU A 314 20.88 -3.17 -12.70
CA GLU A 314 20.34 -2.98 -14.06
C GLU A 314 18.96 -3.65 -14.23
N CYS A 315 18.16 -3.72 -13.15
CA CYS A 315 16.84 -4.37 -13.19
C CYS A 315 15.90 -3.83 -14.30
N GLY A 316 16.02 -2.55 -14.67
CA GLY A 316 15.21 -1.93 -15.72
C GLY A 316 15.59 -2.29 -17.16
N THR A 317 16.79 -2.83 -17.40
CA THR A 317 17.24 -3.23 -18.76
C THR A 317 17.06 -4.72 -19.05
N ASP A 318 16.75 -5.55 -18.05
CA ASP A 318 16.48 -6.97 -18.24
C ASP A 318 15.29 -7.19 -19.22
N PRO A 319 15.43 -8.09 -20.22
CA PRO A 319 14.42 -8.26 -21.25
C PRO A 319 13.09 -8.82 -20.73
N LYS A 320 13.08 -9.58 -19.62
CA LYS A 320 11.85 -10.10 -18.99
C LYS A 320 11.15 -8.99 -18.22
N PHE A 321 11.91 -8.06 -17.63
CA PHE A 321 11.34 -6.85 -17.04
C PHE A 321 10.76 -5.92 -18.11
N GLN A 322 11.45 -5.72 -19.25
CA GLN A 322 10.91 -4.96 -20.38
C GLN A 322 9.65 -5.62 -20.99
N GLN A 323 9.63 -6.96 -21.08
CA GLN A 323 8.46 -7.71 -21.55
C GLN A 323 7.22 -7.48 -20.67
N LEU A 324 7.37 -7.27 -19.36
CA LEU A 324 6.25 -6.92 -18.47
C LEU A 324 5.69 -5.52 -18.79
N GLY A 325 6.58 -4.55 -19.03
CA GLY A 325 6.19 -3.20 -19.46
C GLY A 325 5.47 -3.17 -20.81
N GLN A 326 5.79 -4.10 -21.72
CA GLN A 326 5.01 -4.30 -22.96
C GLN A 326 3.69 -5.02 -22.68
N SER A 327 3.69 -6.03 -21.80
CA SER A 327 2.49 -6.81 -21.45
C SER A 327 1.37 -5.94 -20.88
N LEU A 328 1.70 -4.91 -20.09
CA LEU A 328 0.74 -3.91 -19.61
C LEU A 328 0.06 -3.15 -20.77
N LYS A 329 0.86 -2.64 -21.73
CA LYS A 329 0.36 -1.89 -22.89
C LYS A 329 -0.51 -2.77 -23.79
N THR A 330 -0.04 -3.99 -24.06
CA THR A 330 -0.77 -4.98 -24.87
C THR A 330 -2.11 -5.34 -24.24
N TRP A 331 -2.16 -5.63 -22.94
CA TRP A 331 -3.41 -5.92 -22.24
C TRP A 331 -4.42 -4.77 -22.37
N LEU A 332 -4.00 -3.52 -22.19
CA LEU A 332 -4.91 -2.36 -22.30
C LEU A 332 -5.44 -2.17 -23.74
N ALA A 333 -4.63 -2.48 -24.75
CA ALA A 333 -5.00 -2.37 -26.16
C ALA A 333 -5.88 -3.53 -26.67
N GLU A 334 -5.77 -4.71 -26.07
CA GLU A 334 -6.52 -5.92 -26.44
C GLU A 334 -7.85 -6.08 -25.67
N LEU A 335 -8.21 -5.12 -24.81
CA LEU A 335 -9.49 -5.14 -24.09
C LEU A 335 -10.70 -5.08 -25.05
N PRO A 336 -11.73 -5.94 -24.85
CA PRO A 336 -13.02 -5.79 -25.51
C PRO A 336 -13.62 -4.39 -25.27
N ALA A 337 -14.34 -3.85 -26.26
CA ALA A 337 -14.93 -2.51 -26.18
C ALA A 337 -15.91 -2.32 -24.99
N GLU A 338 -16.54 -3.40 -24.49
CA GLU A 338 -17.39 -3.40 -23.29
C GLU A 338 -16.60 -3.22 -21.97
N LEU A 339 -15.28 -3.41 -22.01
CA LEU A 339 -14.35 -3.34 -20.87
C LEU A 339 -13.34 -2.19 -20.98
N ALA A 340 -13.20 -1.57 -22.15
CA ALA A 340 -12.35 -0.41 -22.36
C ALA A 340 -12.92 0.83 -21.66
N VAL A 341 -12.07 1.60 -20.98
CA VAL A 341 -12.43 2.90 -20.38
C VAL A 341 -11.56 3.99 -21.01
N SER A 342 -12.20 5.00 -21.59
CA SER A 342 -11.51 6.24 -21.96
C SER A 342 -11.48 7.17 -20.75
N ILE A 343 -10.31 7.78 -20.49
CA ILE A 343 -10.11 8.77 -19.44
C ILE A 343 -9.96 10.14 -20.11
N PRO A 344 -10.98 11.02 -20.04
CA PRO A 344 -10.98 12.30 -20.75
C PRO A 344 -9.82 13.22 -20.35
N GLN A 345 -9.31 14.02 -21.29
CA GLN A 345 -8.23 14.99 -21.01
C GLN A 345 -8.77 16.34 -20.48
N ASP A 346 -10.06 16.60 -20.63
CA ASP A 346 -10.77 17.80 -20.15
C ASP A 346 -11.11 17.78 -18.64
N GLY A 347 -10.59 16.77 -17.90
CA GLY A 347 -10.86 16.56 -16.48
C GLY A 347 -12.21 15.89 -16.15
N SER A 348 -13.12 15.73 -17.12
CA SER A 348 -14.47 15.19 -16.89
C SER A 348 -14.45 13.72 -16.38
N PRO A 349 -15.48 13.25 -15.63
CA PRO A 349 -15.48 11.89 -15.09
C PRO A 349 -15.39 10.82 -16.19
N PRO A 350 -14.46 9.84 -16.12
CA PRO A 350 -14.42 8.73 -17.08
C PRO A 350 -15.74 7.95 -17.12
N ARG A 351 -16.15 7.48 -18.30
CA ARG A 351 -17.41 6.71 -18.43
C ARG A 351 -17.20 5.26 -17.99
N ILE A 352 -17.55 4.95 -16.74
CA ILE A 352 -17.47 3.61 -16.16
C ILE A 352 -18.84 2.91 -16.27
N LEU A 353 -18.87 1.71 -16.87
CA LEU A 353 -20.12 0.95 -17.09
C LEU A 353 -20.53 0.06 -15.91
N SER A 354 -19.60 -0.30 -15.02
CA SER A 354 -19.87 -1.06 -13.79
C SER A 354 -18.73 -0.86 -12.78
N PRO A 355 -18.96 -1.07 -11.47
CA PRO A 355 -17.88 -0.98 -10.48
C PRO A 355 -16.77 -2.00 -10.73
N PHE A 356 -17.08 -3.15 -11.35
CA PHE A 356 -16.05 -4.12 -11.79
C PHE A 356 -15.07 -3.49 -12.78
N VAL A 357 -15.58 -2.83 -13.83
CA VAL A 357 -14.74 -2.18 -14.85
C VAL A 357 -13.89 -1.06 -14.23
N GLY A 358 -14.49 -0.21 -13.38
CA GLY A 358 -13.76 0.86 -12.69
C GLY A 358 -12.60 0.35 -11.83
N ASN A 359 -12.86 -0.67 -11.01
CA ASN A 359 -11.85 -1.28 -10.14
C ASN A 359 -10.79 -2.09 -10.90
N MET A 360 -11.17 -2.74 -12.02
CA MET A 360 -10.22 -3.44 -12.89
C MET A 360 -9.19 -2.46 -13.48
N HIS A 361 -9.63 -1.30 -13.97
CA HIS A 361 -8.73 -0.25 -14.46
C HIS A 361 -7.92 0.41 -13.34
N ALA A 362 -8.50 0.59 -12.15
CA ALA A 362 -7.72 1.03 -10.99
C ALA A 362 -6.62 0.03 -10.61
N HIS A 363 -6.88 -1.28 -10.73
CA HIS A 363 -5.89 -2.33 -10.51
C HIS A 363 -4.79 -2.35 -11.60
N TYR A 364 -5.15 -2.05 -12.84
CA TYR A 364 -4.19 -1.84 -13.94
C TYR A 364 -3.27 -0.64 -13.68
N HIS A 365 -3.80 0.53 -13.32
CA HIS A 365 -2.97 1.69 -13.02
C HIS A 365 -2.08 1.48 -11.78
N LEU A 366 -2.55 0.71 -10.78
CA LEU A 366 -1.71 0.24 -9.69
C LEU A 366 -0.59 -0.68 -10.17
N ALA A 367 -0.86 -1.59 -11.11
CA ALA A 367 0.17 -2.45 -11.71
C ALA A 367 1.25 -1.63 -12.45
N VAL A 368 0.84 -0.59 -13.19
CA VAL A 368 1.75 0.36 -13.84
C VAL A 368 2.62 1.09 -12.81
N ILE A 369 2.02 1.66 -11.75
CA ILE A 369 2.76 2.31 -10.65
C ILE A 369 3.77 1.34 -10.00
N LEU A 370 3.34 0.13 -9.66
CA LEU A 370 4.20 -0.88 -9.03
C LEU A 370 5.26 -1.46 -9.98
N PHE A 371 5.11 -1.32 -11.30
CA PHE A 371 6.12 -1.67 -12.30
C PHE A 371 7.17 -0.56 -12.46
N HIS A 372 6.76 0.71 -12.52
CA HIS A 372 7.67 1.83 -12.78
C HIS A 372 8.40 2.37 -11.54
N ARG A 373 7.85 2.23 -10.32
CA ARG A 373 8.54 2.68 -9.09
C ARG A 373 9.93 2.04 -8.91
N PRO A 374 10.13 0.73 -9.08
CA PRO A 374 11.47 0.11 -9.03
C PRO A 374 12.34 0.35 -10.28
N ILE A 375 11.96 1.30 -11.14
CA ILE A 375 12.85 1.86 -12.19
C ILE A 375 13.34 3.24 -11.73
N LEU A 376 12.48 4.02 -11.06
CA LEU A 376 12.83 5.31 -10.46
C LEU A 376 13.93 5.17 -9.38
N SER A 377 14.08 4.00 -8.77
CA SER A 377 15.17 3.67 -7.83
C SER A 377 16.56 3.55 -8.47
N PHE A 378 16.65 3.24 -9.77
CA PHE A 378 17.91 3.06 -10.50
C PHE A 378 18.26 4.22 -11.44
N LEU A 379 17.38 5.22 -11.56
CA LEU A 379 17.58 6.39 -12.43
C LEU A 379 17.91 7.63 -11.59
N ASP A 380 18.94 8.38 -11.97
CA ASP A 380 19.23 9.69 -11.39
C ASP A 380 18.17 10.72 -11.83
N PRO A 381 17.47 11.40 -10.89
CA PRO A 381 16.51 12.46 -11.20
C PRO A 381 17.10 13.61 -12.03
N ASN A 382 18.41 13.84 -11.90
CA ASN A 382 19.13 14.95 -12.53
C ASN A 382 19.80 14.53 -13.86
N ALA A 383 19.60 13.29 -14.33
CA ALA A 383 20.18 12.80 -15.57
C ALA A 383 19.68 13.61 -16.79
N PRO A 384 20.58 14.10 -17.67
CA PRO A 384 20.20 14.90 -18.83
C PRO A 384 19.49 14.10 -19.94
N ASP A 385 19.31 12.79 -19.79
CA ASP A 385 18.57 11.93 -20.72
C ASP A 385 17.03 12.01 -20.53
N GLY A 386 16.57 12.62 -19.43
CA GLY A 386 15.16 12.75 -19.08
C GLY A 386 14.45 11.42 -18.81
N GLN A 387 15.17 10.31 -18.61
CA GLN A 387 14.57 9.00 -18.36
C GLN A 387 13.79 8.99 -17.04
N TRP A 388 14.34 9.56 -15.97
CA TRP A 388 13.62 9.65 -14.69
C TRP A 388 12.30 10.40 -14.84
N LYS A 389 12.30 11.61 -15.44
CA LYS A 389 11.08 12.39 -15.73
C LYS A 389 10.07 11.58 -16.55
N ARG A 390 10.53 10.80 -17.53
CA ARG A 390 9.66 9.94 -18.35
C ARG A 390 8.99 8.83 -17.53
N GLN A 391 9.73 8.11 -16.67
CA GLN A 391 9.13 7.08 -15.82
C GLN A 391 8.20 7.70 -14.77
N MET A 392 8.59 8.84 -14.18
CA MET A 392 7.80 9.55 -13.18
C MET A 392 6.49 10.09 -13.77
N MET A 393 6.50 10.57 -15.00
CA MET A 393 5.31 10.98 -15.74
C MET A 393 4.32 9.82 -15.98
N ILE A 394 4.80 8.59 -16.16
CA ILE A 394 3.93 7.40 -16.28
C ILE A 394 3.31 7.04 -14.93
N CYS A 395 4.10 7.10 -13.84
CA CYS A 395 3.61 6.95 -12.46
C CYS A 395 2.55 8.00 -12.13
N TYR A 396 2.83 9.28 -12.39
CA TYR A 396 1.97 10.41 -12.05
C TYR A 396 0.64 10.40 -12.83
N ARG A 397 0.68 10.20 -14.15
CA ARG A 397 -0.54 10.04 -14.96
C ARG A 397 -1.36 8.83 -14.51
N SER A 398 -0.73 7.75 -14.07
CA SER A 398 -1.43 6.58 -13.52
C SER A 398 -2.05 6.85 -12.15
N ALA A 399 -1.41 7.66 -11.30
CA ALA A 399 -1.95 8.08 -10.01
C ALA A 399 -3.20 8.96 -10.18
N ASN A 400 -3.16 9.93 -11.09
CA ASN A 400 -4.29 10.83 -11.38
C ASN A 400 -5.43 10.09 -12.10
N ALA A 401 -5.11 9.11 -12.97
CA ALA A 401 -6.09 8.19 -13.55
C ALA A 401 -6.77 7.32 -12.49
N LEU A 402 -6.00 6.73 -11.57
CA LEU A 402 -6.52 5.89 -10.48
C LEU A 402 -7.45 6.68 -9.54
N CYS A 403 -7.05 7.91 -9.19
CA CYS A 403 -7.87 8.84 -8.43
C CYS A 403 -9.24 9.05 -9.09
N ARG A 404 -9.27 9.43 -10.37
CA ARG A 404 -10.51 9.66 -11.15
C ARG A 404 -11.38 8.42 -11.29
N LEU A 405 -10.77 7.24 -11.42
CA LEU A 405 -11.49 5.97 -11.46
C LEU A 405 -12.15 5.63 -10.11
N GLN A 406 -11.47 5.87 -8.99
CA GLN A 406 -12.05 5.69 -7.66
C GLN A 406 -13.15 6.72 -7.36
N GLU A 407 -12.90 8.01 -7.62
CA GLU A 407 -13.91 9.07 -7.48
C GLU A 407 -15.18 8.75 -8.28
N THR A 408 -15.03 8.36 -9.54
CA THR A 408 -16.17 8.04 -10.41
C THR A 408 -16.89 6.79 -9.93
N THR A 409 -16.17 5.76 -9.50
CA THR A 409 -16.76 4.54 -8.94
C THR A 409 -17.56 4.86 -7.67
N LEU A 410 -17.02 5.72 -6.80
CA LEU A 410 -17.66 6.18 -5.57
C LEU A 410 -18.88 7.08 -5.83
N ASN A 411 -18.80 7.99 -6.81
CA ASN A 411 -19.88 8.92 -7.15
C ASN A 411 -21.02 8.24 -7.94
N THR A 412 -20.73 7.18 -8.70
CA THR A 412 -21.73 6.47 -9.54
C THR A 412 -22.34 5.26 -8.82
N PHE A 413 -21.55 4.53 -8.01
CA PHE A 413 -21.96 3.27 -7.37
C PHE A 413 -21.83 3.29 -5.84
N GLY A 414 -21.58 4.46 -5.24
CA GLY A 414 -21.44 4.62 -3.80
C GLY A 414 -20.23 3.90 -3.20
N LEU A 415 -20.19 3.85 -1.87
CA LEU A 415 -19.17 3.10 -1.12
C LEU A 415 -19.17 1.60 -1.45
N ALA A 416 -20.33 1.04 -1.80
CA ALA A 416 -20.47 -0.34 -2.27
C ALA A 416 -19.59 -0.61 -3.50
N GLY A 417 -19.56 0.32 -4.47
CA GLY A 417 -18.71 0.21 -5.66
C GLY A 417 -17.22 0.04 -5.37
N LEU A 418 -16.71 0.64 -4.28
CA LEU A 418 -15.33 0.42 -3.81
C LEU A 418 -15.20 -0.87 -2.96
N GLN A 419 -16.21 -1.18 -2.14
CA GLN A 419 -16.23 -2.37 -1.28
C GLN A 419 -16.26 -3.69 -2.07
N CYS A 420 -16.84 -3.72 -3.27
CA CYS A 420 -17.01 -4.94 -4.05
C CYS A 420 -15.68 -5.50 -4.61
N MET A 421 -14.68 -4.64 -4.85
CA MET A 421 -13.34 -5.05 -5.29
C MET A 421 -12.70 -6.10 -4.37
N GLN A 422 -11.87 -6.99 -4.89
CA GLN A 422 -11.13 -7.95 -4.06
C GLN A 422 -10.17 -7.20 -3.10
N ARG A 423 -10.16 -7.60 -1.82
CA ARG A 423 -9.68 -6.87 -0.63
C ARG A 423 -10.53 -5.67 -0.17
N GLY A 424 -11.63 -5.33 -0.84
CA GLY A 424 -12.56 -4.26 -0.48
C GLY A 424 -11.86 -2.91 -0.29
N PHE A 425 -12.25 -2.14 0.73
CA PHE A 425 -11.62 -0.85 1.06
C PHE A 425 -10.10 -0.96 1.32
N SER A 426 -9.60 -2.13 1.75
CA SER A 426 -8.15 -2.39 1.89
C SER A 426 -7.40 -2.33 0.55
N PHE A 427 -8.06 -2.60 -0.59
CA PHE A 427 -7.50 -2.33 -1.92
C PHE A 427 -7.51 -0.83 -2.23
N SER A 428 -8.62 -0.14 -1.97
CA SER A 428 -8.78 1.30 -2.26
C SER A 428 -7.74 2.14 -1.50
N LEU A 429 -7.53 1.83 -0.22
CA LEU A 429 -6.50 2.44 0.64
C LEU A 429 -5.08 2.11 0.17
N TYR A 430 -4.77 0.84 -0.09
CA TYR A 430 -3.45 0.44 -0.61
C TYR A 430 -3.12 1.13 -1.95
N SER A 431 -4.10 1.26 -2.84
CA SER A 431 -3.91 1.91 -4.14
C SER A 431 -3.81 3.44 -4.03
N GLY A 432 -4.64 4.09 -3.21
CA GLY A 432 -4.53 5.54 -2.98
C GLY A 432 -3.25 5.93 -2.24
N LEU A 433 -2.81 5.17 -1.22
CA LEU A 433 -1.52 5.38 -0.57
C LEU A 433 -0.33 5.23 -1.54
N SER A 434 -0.43 4.32 -2.51
CA SER A 434 0.58 4.22 -3.60
C SER A 434 0.62 5.46 -4.50
N CYS A 435 -0.52 6.15 -4.66
CA CYS A 435 -0.66 7.35 -5.47
C CYS A 435 -0.25 8.62 -4.73
N ILE A 436 -0.61 8.73 -3.44
CA ILE A 436 -0.34 9.90 -2.59
C ILE A 436 1.16 10.19 -2.48
N VAL A 437 2.03 9.18 -2.39
CA VAL A 437 3.49 9.36 -2.40
C VAL A 437 3.98 10.00 -3.72
N ILE A 438 3.39 9.61 -4.86
CA ILE A 438 3.71 10.14 -6.19
C ILE A 438 3.17 11.57 -6.35
N GLN A 439 1.98 11.84 -5.81
CA GLN A 439 1.36 13.16 -5.84
C GLN A 439 2.09 14.16 -4.92
N LEU A 440 2.56 13.73 -3.73
CA LEU A 440 3.45 14.53 -2.88
C LEU A 440 4.76 14.87 -3.59
N ALA A 441 5.40 13.90 -4.26
CA ALA A 441 6.61 14.12 -5.06
C ALA A 441 6.39 15.17 -6.15
N ALA A 442 5.21 15.16 -6.78
CA ALA A 442 4.83 16.12 -7.80
C ALA A 442 4.55 17.53 -7.23
N ILE A 443 3.92 17.65 -6.05
CA ILE A 443 3.70 18.94 -5.37
C ILE A 443 5.02 19.65 -5.06
N VAL A 444 6.04 18.92 -4.57
CA VAL A 444 7.35 19.50 -4.21
C VAL A 444 8.35 19.51 -5.37
N SER A 445 7.91 19.18 -6.59
CA SER A 445 8.75 19.23 -7.79
C SER A 445 8.86 20.67 -8.32
N PRO A 446 10.05 21.13 -8.77
CA PRO A 446 10.20 22.41 -9.46
C PRO A 446 9.64 22.40 -10.89
N ASP A 447 9.23 21.23 -11.41
CA ASP A 447 8.80 21.04 -12.79
C ASP A 447 7.30 21.35 -12.97
N PRO A 448 6.93 22.30 -13.86
CA PRO A 448 5.52 22.66 -14.08
C PRO A 448 4.68 21.52 -14.66
N ASP A 449 5.30 20.53 -15.34
CA ASP A 449 4.59 19.32 -15.81
C ASP A 449 4.10 18.43 -14.65
N PHE A 450 4.57 18.67 -13.41
CA PHE A 450 4.19 17.92 -12.22
C PHE A 450 3.42 18.76 -11.19
N ASN A 451 3.89 19.98 -10.87
CA ASN A 451 3.34 20.71 -9.72
C ASN A 451 1.99 21.40 -9.98
N THR A 452 1.62 21.64 -11.24
CA THR A 452 0.43 22.40 -11.65
C THR A 452 -0.89 21.83 -11.09
N ASP A 453 -1.14 20.52 -11.26
CA ASP A 453 -2.38 19.84 -10.86
C ASP A 453 -2.22 18.94 -9.62
N ALA A 454 -0.98 18.70 -9.15
CA ALA A 454 -0.73 17.75 -8.07
C ALA A 454 -1.37 18.11 -6.72
N ARG A 455 -1.51 19.41 -6.40
CA ARG A 455 -2.21 19.87 -5.18
C ARG A 455 -3.68 19.47 -5.19
N GLU A 456 -4.33 19.58 -6.35
CA GLU A 456 -5.72 19.20 -6.56
C GLU A 456 -5.87 17.68 -6.47
N PHE A 457 -5.06 16.94 -7.21
CA PHE A 457 -5.13 15.48 -7.26
C PHE A 457 -4.77 14.79 -5.93
N PHE A 458 -3.83 15.34 -5.15
CA PHE A 458 -3.55 14.89 -3.78
C PHE A 458 -4.76 15.11 -2.86
N THR A 459 -5.36 16.32 -2.90
CA THR A 459 -6.53 16.67 -2.10
C THR A 459 -7.71 15.76 -2.42
N ARG A 460 -7.98 15.55 -3.72
CA ARG A 460 -9.01 14.62 -4.22
C ARG A 460 -8.78 13.18 -3.76
N HIS A 461 -7.55 12.67 -3.81
CA HIS A 461 -7.25 11.32 -3.33
C HIS A 461 -7.44 11.17 -1.81
N MET A 462 -7.04 12.16 -1.02
CA MET A 462 -7.26 12.16 0.43
C MET A 462 -8.75 12.11 0.78
N VAL A 463 -9.61 12.88 0.10
CA VAL A 463 -11.08 12.81 0.28
C VAL A 463 -11.66 11.43 -0.04
N VAL A 464 -11.10 10.72 -1.03
CA VAL A 464 -11.50 9.33 -1.34
C VAL A 464 -11.04 8.37 -0.24
N LEU A 465 -9.84 8.54 0.32
CA LEU A 465 -9.34 7.69 1.40
C LEU A 465 -10.04 7.94 2.74
N GLU A 466 -10.44 9.18 3.04
CA GLU A 466 -11.24 9.51 4.23
C GLU A 466 -12.57 8.74 4.21
N LYS A 467 -13.32 8.84 3.11
CA LYS A 467 -14.58 8.11 2.93
C LYS A 467 -14.40 6.59 2.96
N ALA A 468 -13.23 6.08 2.57
CA ALA A 468 -12.90 4.66 2.67
C ALA A 468 -12.60 4.24 4.12
N MET A 469 -11.87 5.05 4.90
CA MET A 469 -11.59 4.80 6.33
C MET A 469 -12.85 4.93 7.19
N GLU A 470 -13.69 5.95 6.95
CA GLU A 470 -14.98 6.15 7.63
C GLU A 470 -15.91 4.93 7.46
N ALA A 471 -15.88 4.29 6.28
CA ALA A 471 -16.63 3.07 5.98
C ALA A 471 -15.96 1.77 6.46
N TRP A 472 -14.70 1.83 6.91
CA TRP A 472 -13.83 0.69 7.16
C TRP A 472 -12.86 0.95 8.32
N SER A 473 -13.43 1.11 9.52
CA SER A 473 -12.66 1.15 10.77
C SER A 473 -11.69 -0.04 10.86
N MET A 474 -10.43 0.28 11.12
CA MET A 474 -9.30 -0.62 11.20
C MET A 474 -8.30 0.02 12.18
N PRO A 475 -8.32 -0.37 13.47
CA PRO A 475 -7.54 0.31 14.51
C PRO A 475 -6.03 0.41 14.21
N GLU A 476 -5.45 -0.59 13.55
CA GLU A 476 -4.04 -0.61 13.15
C GLU A 476 -3.69 0.41 12.04
N LEU A 477 -4.69 1.02 11.40
CA LEU A 477 -4.55 2.04 10.36
C LEU A 477 -5.13 3.41 10.74
N GLU A 478 -5.96 3.48 11.78
CA GLU A 478 -6.58 4.74 12.23
C GLU A 478 -5.55 5.74 12.77
N GLU A 479 -4.64 5.36 13.66
CA GLU A 479 -3.62 6.33 14.15
C GLU A 479 -2.68 6.82 13.02
N PRO A 480 -2.08 5.95 12.17
CA PRO A 480 -1.24 6.41 11.08
C PRO A 480 -1.98 7.29 10.06
N PHE A 481 -3.24 6.98 9.74
CA PHE A 481 -4.03 7.78 8.80
C PHE A 481 -4.49 9.12 9.40
N ASN A 482 -4.89 9.15 10.68
CA ASN A 482 -5.23 10.39 11.36
C ASN A 482 -4.01 11.31 11.48
N ALA A 483 -2.83 10.76 11.80
CA ALA A 483 -1.59 11.53 11.81
C ALA A 483 -1.20 12.05 10.40
N LEU A 484 -1.48 11.29 9.33
CA LEU A 484 -1.32 11.75 7.93
C LEU A 484 -2.26 12.93 7.63
N ARG A 485 -3.51 12.86 8.08
CA ARG A 485 -4.52 13.91 7.95
C ARG A 485 -4.16 15.16 8.78
N GLU A 486 -3.66 15.00 10.00
CA GLU A 486 -3.14 16.09 10.84
C GLU A 486 -1.94 16.80 10.20
N ALA A 487 -1.03 16.06 9.56
CA ALA A 487 0.13 16.62 8.90
C ALA A 487 -0.24 17.55 7.73
N PHE A 488 -1.24 17.18 6.91
CA PHE A 488 -1.53 17.88 5.64
C PHE A 488 -2.87 18.63 5.56
N SER A 489 -3.87 18.37 6.41
CA SER A 489 -5.20 19.03 6.34
C SER A 489 -5.21 20.42 7.00
N ALA A 490 -5.86 21.39 6.36
CA ALA A 490 -6.07 22.74 6.88
C ALA A 490 -6.99 22.77 8.11
N ASP A 491 -7.97 21.86 8.18
CA ASP A 491 -8.79 21.60 9.36
C ASP A 491 -9.05 20.09 9.48
N VAL A 492 -8.79 19.51 10.66
CA VAL A 492 -9.00 18.09 10.97
C VAL A 492 -10.47 17.81 11.33
N ARG A 493 -11.32 18.85 11.41
CA ARG A 493 -12.77 18.76 11.67
C ARG A 493 -13.63 18.82 10.40
N GLN A 494 -13.03 19.06 9.23
CA GLN A 494 -13.70 19.18 7.93
C GLN A 494 -13.14 18.17 6.92
N SER A 495 -13.83 17.91 5.81
CA SER A 495 -13.29 17.02 4.75
C SER A 495 -11.97 17.58 4.19
N PHE A 496 -11.06 16.71 3.76
CA PHE A 496 -9.68 17.08 3.44
C PHE A 496 -9.54 18.32 2.54
N VAL A 497 -8.76 19.30 3.01
CA VAL A 497 -8.26 20.44 2.23
C VAL A 497 -6.78 20.59 2.56
N LEU A 498 -5.89 20.59 1.56
CA LEU A 498 -4.46 20.78 1.78
C LEU A 498 -4.17 22.15 2.40
N LYS A 499 -3.30 22.20 3.43
CA LYS A 499 -2.85 23.43 4.11
C LYS A 499 -2.34 24.49 3.10
N PRO A 500 -2.95 25.70 3.05
CA PRO A 500 -2.37 26.84 2.34
C PRO A 500 -0.96 27.13 2.89
N GLY A 501 0.03 27.33 2.02
CA GLY A 501 1.42 27.52 2.45
C GLY A 501 2.25 26.23 2.47
N PHE A 502 1.66 25.03 2.39
CA PHE A 502 2.46 23.84 2.07
C PHE A 502 3.08 24.03 0.68
N SER A 503 4.41 23.95 0.56
CA SER A 503 5.22 24.21 -0.65
C SER A 503 5.15 25.60 -1.30
N ASP A 504 4.32 26.55 -0.83
CA ASP A 504 4.18 27.89 -1.47
C ASP A 504 5.30 28.88 -1.04
N GLY A 505 6.31 28.43 -0.29
CA GLY A 505 7.37 29.26 0.30
C GLY A 505 8.64 29.39 -0.56
N SER A 506 8.79 30.54 -1.22
CA SER A 506 10.10 31.03 -1.69
C SER A 506 10.82 31.82 -0.56
N PRO A 507 12.17 31.93 -0.57
CA PRO A 507 12.94 31.88 0.67
C PRO A 507 13.24 33.23 1.35
N VAL A 508 13.50 33.16 2.65
CA VAL A 508 14.34 34.09 3.44
C VAL A 508 15.30 33.23 4.28
N PRO A 509 16.64 33.46 4.31
CA PRO A 509 17.58 32.66 5.13
C PRO A 509 18.67 33.46 5.92
N SER A 510 19.07 33.16 7.16
CA SER A 510 18.35 32.50 8.26
C SER A 510 19.24 31.71 9.23
N SER A 511 20.22 32.40 9.82
CA SER A 511 20.98 32.01 11.01
C SER A 511 20.18 32.09 12.33
N HIS A 512 20.01 30.97 13.03
CA HIS A 512 19.83 30.96 14.50
C HIS A 512 20.47 29.72 15.16
N SER A 513 21.69 29.37 14.75
CA SER A 513 22.54 28.40 15.44
C SER A 513 23.40 29.08 16.51
N SER A 514 22.80 29.45 17.64
CA SER A 514 23.54 29.99 18.78
C SER A 514 24.32 28.88 19.50
N SER A 515 25.64 28.89 19.40
CA SER A 515 26.51 27.98 20.17
C SER A 515 26.27 28.12 21.68
N PRO A 516 26.27 27.04 22.48
CA PRO A 516 26.17 27.15 23.92
C PRO A 516 27.35 27.95 24.50
N PRO A 517 27.12 28.88 25.46
CA PRO A 517 28.22 29.54 26.16
C PRO A 517 28.94 28.52 27.05
N ALA A 518 30.28 28.60 27.08
CA ALA A 518 31.08 27.80 27.99
C ALA A 518 30.83 28.26 29.44
N SER A 519 30.11 27.45 30.23
CA SER A 519 29.91 27.73 31.66
C SER A 519 31.20 27.45 32.43
N GLU A 520 31.59 28.37 33.32
CA GLU A 520 32.79 28.25 34.13
C GLU A 520 32.73 27.12 35.17
N LEU A 521 33.91 26.73 35.67
CA LEU A 521 34.11 25.62 36.58
C LEU A 521 33.44 25.84 37.95
N SER A 522 32.39 25.07 38.25
CA SER A 522 32.02 24.75 39.63
C SER A 522 32.79 23.50 40.08
N ARG A 523 33.56 23.62 41.18
CA ARG A 523 34.47 22.56 41.65
C ARG A 523 33.73 21.29 42.14
N PRO A 524 34.29 20.10 41.90
CA PRO A 524 33.78 18.85 42.49
C PRO A 524 34.13 18.76 43.98
N VAL A 525 33.23 18.17 44.78
CA VAL A 525 33.49 17.75 46.17
C VAL A 525 33.77 16.25 46.17
N ILE A 526 34.99 15.87 46.53
CA ILE A 526 35.39 14.46 46.74
C ILE A 526 36.09 14.37 48.10
N HIS A 527 35.60 13.50 48.98
CA HIS A 527 36.26 13.21 50.25
C HIS A 527 37.52 12.34 50.05
N ARG A 528 38.62 12.73 50.70
CA ARG A 528 39.89 11.99 50.74
C ARG A 528 39.76 10.64 51.47
N SER A 529 40.57 9.66 51.05
CA SER A 529 41.33 8.82 52.00
C SER A 529 42.57 8.20 51.35
N GLY A 530 43.76 8.51 51.89
CA GLY A 530 45.06 7.87 51.57
C GLY A 530 45.67 8.13 50.18
N SER A 531 46.99 8.03 49.98
CA SER A 531 48.09 8.06 50.97
C SER A 531 49.46 8.30 50.30
N VAL A 532 50.45 8.74 51.10
CA VAL A 532 51.91 8.81 50.84
C VAL A 532 52.43 9.89 49.86
N ASP A 533 53.55 10.48 50.27
CA ASP A 533 54.41 11.50 49.65
C ASP A 533 55.15 10.98 48.37
N GLN A 534 56.03 11.71 47.64
CA GLN A 534 56.96 12.79 48.03
C GLN A 534 57.59 13.51 46.79
N HIS A 535 58.33 14.60 47.05
CA HIS A 535 59.48 15.13 46.27
C HIS A 535 59.28 16.10 45.05
N LEU A 536 59.67 17.38 45.27
CA LEU A 536 60.67 18.25 44.56
C LEU A 536 61.25 17.75 43.20
N ASP A 537 61.68 18.54 42.19
CA ASP A 537 61.81 20.01 41.93
C ASP A 537 62.32 20.21 40.44
N THR A 538 62.58 21.39 39.83
CA THR A 538 61.97 22.75 39.77
C THR A 538 62.81 23.70 38.84
N ARG A 539 62.18 24.72 38.22
CA ARG A 539 62.74 25.95 37.55
C ARG A 539 63.35 25.93 36.12
N ASP A 540 63.17 27.08 35.43
CA ASP A 540 64.02 27.80 34.44
C ASP A 540 64.44 27.14 33.09
N ALA A 541 64.77 27.85 31.98
CA ALA A 541 64.45 29.21 31.47
C ALA A 541 64.96 29.40 30.00
N GLN A 542 64.58 30.52 29.32
CA GLN A 542 65.27 31.16 28.16
C GLN A 542 65.34 30.40 26.79
N GLN A 543 65.72 30.96 25.61
CA GLN A 543 65.63 32.30 24.97
C GLN A 543 66.21 32.22 23.51
N GLY A 544 65.71 32.98 22.51
CA GLY A 544 66.29 33.01 21.14
C GLY A 544 65.55 33.94 20.14
N SER A 545 66.22 34.48 19.10
CA SER A 545 65.73 35.66 18.32
C SER A 545 66.31 35.84 16.88
N PHE A 546 65.66 36.71 16.07
CA PHE A 546 66.04 37.25 14.72
C PHE A 546 66.02 36.25 13.52
N ALA A 547 65.67 36.55 12.25
CA ALA A 547 65.03 37.69 11.51
C ALA A 547 64.40 37.12 10.17
N SER A 548 64.08 37.77 9.02
CA SER A 548 64.24 39.12 8.40
C SER A 548 63.26 39.31 7.18
N HIS A 549 63.40 40.40 6.38
CA HIS A 549 62.72 40.65 5.08
C HIS A 549 63.72 41.28 4.05
N PRO A 550 63.51 41.24 2.69
CA PRO A 550 62.86 42.39 1.98
C PRO A 550 62.21 42.17 0.55
N THR A 551 61.28 43.08 0.18
CA THR A 551 60.92 43.70 -1.15
C THR A 551 60.91 42.99 -2.54
N THR A 552 59.69 42.81 -3.11
CA THR A 552 59.12 43.18 -4.46
C THR A 552 59.84 43.02 -5.85
N PRO A 553 59.17 42.42 -6.87
CA PRO A 553 59.51 42.41 -8.32
C PRO A 553 58.42 42.96 -9.31
N PRO A 554 58.75 43.31 -10.59
CA PRO A 554 57.77 43.23 -11.72
C PRO A 554 58.34 42.99 -13.18
N ILE A 555 57.45 42.98 -14.20
CA ILE A 555 57.61 43.16 -15.69
C ILE A 555 57.54 41.89 -16.61
N SER A 556 57.17 42.10 -17.89
CA SER A 556 56.51 41.18 -18.87
C SER A 556 57.16 41.16 -20.27
N ALA A 557 56.86 40.14 -21.11
CA ALA A 557 57.09 40.13 -22.58
C ALA A 557 56.15 39.16 -23.36
N GLY A 558 55.84 39.49 -24.63
CA GLY A 558 55.15 38.62 -25.62
C GLY A 558 56.13 37.87 -26.55
N PRO A 559 55.75 37.41 -27.77
CA PRO A 559 54.69 37.90 -28.69
C PRO A 559 53.61 36.84 -29.02
N GLY A 560 52.50 37.12 -29.73
CA GLY A 560 52.13 38.26 -30.60
C GLY A 560 52.30 37.89 -32.10
N ASP A 561 51.44 38.26 -33.05
CA ASP A 561 50.21 39.09 -33.07
C ASP A 561 49.07 38.30 -33.81
N SER A 562 48.04 38.75 -34.57
CA SER A 562 47.53 39.99 -35.18
C SER A 562 46.03 39.80 -35.56
N THR A 563 45.23 40.76 -36.07
CA THR A 563 45.23 41.21 -37.50
C THR A 563 44.44 42.53 -37.73
N SER A 564 43.11 42.48 -37.94
CA SER A 564 42.33 43.60 -38.52
C SER A 564 40.82 43.56 -38.19
N GLY A 565 40.10 44.68 -38.03
CA GLY A 565 40.52 46.08 -38.11
C GLY A 565 39.43 47.10 -37.71
N SER A 566 39.83 48.38 -37.60
CA SER A 566 39.05 49.53 -37.07
C SER A 566 38.46 50.40 -38.24
N PRO A 567 37.85 51.63 -38.09
CA PRO A 567 38.11 52.71 -37.09
C PRO A 567 36.93 53.57 -36.52
N VAL A 568 37.10 54.05 -35.26
CA VAL A 568 37.12 55.48 -34.75
C VAL A 568 35.90 56.41 -35.02
N VAL A 569 35.35 57.22 -34.08
CA VAL A 569 35.79 58.59 -33.62
C VAL A 569 35.23 59.01 -32.22
N GLN A 570 36.14 59.30 -31.27
CA GLN A 570 36.24 60.38 -30.23
C GLN A 570 35.05 60.91 -29.37
N SER A 571 35.17 60.73 -28.03
CA SER A 571 35.32 61.70 -26.89
C SER A 571 34.71 63.14 -26.90
N PRO A 572 34.55 63.89 -25.76
CA PRO A 572 35.12 63.70 -24.40
C PRO A 572 34.16 63.99 -23.19
N VAL A 573 34.75 64.19 -21.99
CA VAL A 573 34.13 64.33 -20.63
C VAL A 573 33.87 65.80 -20.21
N LEU A 574 32.92 66.03 -19.29
CA LEU A 574 32.88 67.22 -18.42
C LEU A 574 32.28 66.92 -17.02
N THR A 575 32.57 67.77 -16.02
CA THR A 575 32.34 67.55 -14.58
C THR A 575 31.47 68.63 -13.92
N SER A 576 30.84 68.30 -12.79
CA SER A 576 30.25 69.29 -11.86
C SER A 576 30.26 68.78 -10.41
N GLN A 577 30.48 69.66 -9.43
CA GLN A 577 30.48 69.35 -8.00
C GLN A 577 29.42 70.16 -7.23
N GLY A 578 28.86 69.53 -6.19
CA GLY A 578 28.73 70.18 -4.87
C GLY A 578 27.44 70.91 -4.51
N THR A 579 26.67 70.32 -3.58
CA THR A 579 25.98 71.05 -2.49
C THR A 579 25.82 70.10 -1.29
N GLN A 580 25.67 70.62 -0.06
CA GLN A 580 25.68 69.83 1.18
C GLN A 580 24.28 69.57 1.79
N ALA A 581 24.27 68.74 2.85
CA ALA A 581 23.12 68.18 3.59
C ALA A 581 22.49 69.22 4.58
N PRO A 582 21.55 68.91 5.53
CA PRO A 582 21.28 67.63 6.21
C PRO A 582 19.80 67.17 6.34
N GLY A 583 19.62 65.90 6.72
CA GLY A 583 18.32 65.33 7.11
C GLY A 583 18.40 63.82 7.32
N MET A 584 18.42 63.34 8.56
CA MET A 584 18.77 61.96 8.91
C MET A 584 17.58 61.17 9.46
N VAL A 585 17.18 60.09 8.77
CA VAL A 585 16.30 59.04 9.30
C VAL A 585 16.87 57.69 8.91
N GLN A 586 17.55 57.02 9.84
CA GLN A 586 18.01 55.64 9.64
C GLN A 586 16.81 54.68 9.75
N ARG A 587 16.43 54.05 8.63
CA ARG A 587 15.68 52.78 8.71
C ARG A 587 16.67 51.67 8.99
N MET A 588 16.43 50.92 10.08
CA MET A 588 17.20 49.71 10.37
C MET A 588 16.98 48.67 9.27
N PRO A 589 18.01 47.91 8.86
CA PRO A 589 17.80 46.71 8.06
C PRO A 589 17.06 45.67 8.91
N PHE A 590 16.10 44.96 8.32
CA PHE A 590 15.45 43.82 8.98
C PHE A 590 16.41 42.64 9.09
N THR A 591 16.34 41.91 10.21
CA THR A 591 17.15 40.73 10.50
C THR A 591 16.67 39.50 9.73
N ASP A 592 17.59 38.66 9.26
CA ASP A 592 17.30 37.47 8.47
C ASP A 592 16.33 36.49 9.18
N GLN A 593 15.37 35.92 8.44
CA GLN A 593 14.36 34.93 8.91
C GLN A 593 14.55 33.55 8.25
N PRO A 594 14.04 32.42 8.79
CA PRO A 594 14.65 31.09 8.59
C PRO A 594 14.35 30.39 7.24
N GLY A 595 15.42 29.90 6.60
CA GLY A 595 15.41 29.40 5.21
C GLY A 595 15.16 27.90 5.06
N TRP A 596 13.90 27.50 5.16
CA TRP A 596 13.49 26.12 4.88
C TRP A 596 13.65 25.77 3.39
N ASN A 597 14.34 24.65 3.10
CA ASN A 597 14.61 24.19 1.75
C ASN A 597 13.77 22.95 1.40
N PRO A 598 12.78 23.03 0.48
CA PRO A 598 11.96 21.89 0.08
C PRO A 598 12.74 20.77 -0.64
N SER A 599 13.97 21.02 -1.12
CA SER A 599 14.80 19.97 -1.73
C SER A 599 15.01 18.77 -0.81
N SER A 600 15.06 18.95 0.52
CA SER A 600 15.16 17.81 1.44
C SER A 600 13.91 16.92 1.42
N ILE A 601 12.73 17.47 1.15
CA ILE A 601 11.49 16.69 0.98
C ILE A 601 11.39 16.11 -0.43
N PHE A 602 11.85 16.81 -1.48
CA PHE A 602 11.91 16.23 -2.82
C PHE A 602 12.88 15.03 -2.86
N GLU A 603 14.09 15.18 -2.31
CA GLU A 603 15.06 14.10 -2.13
C GLU A 603 14.50 12.99 -1.21
N TYR A 604 13.87 13.31 -0.07
CA TYR A 604 13.25 12.30 0.79
C TYR A 604 12.13 11.52 0.08
N VAL A 605 11.25 12.19 -0.66
CA VAL A 605 10.16 11.51 -1.38
C VAL A 605 10.72 10.72 -2.58
N ILE A 606 11.83 11.15 -3.18
CA ILE A 606 12.60 10.34 -4.13
C ILE A 606 13.19 9.10 -3.44
N ASP A 607 13.85 9.22 -2.28
CA ASP A 607 14.31 8.09 -1.46
C ASP A 607 13.13 7.17 -1.04
N ALA A 608 11.94 7.73 -0.82
CA ALA A 608 10.71 6.99 -0.53
C ALA A 608 10.12 6.27 -1.77
N LEU A 609 10.38 6.80 -2.98
CA LEU A 609 10.14 6.11 -4.25
C LEU A 609 11.24 5.07 -4.54
N ALA A 610 12.47 5.25 -4.02
CA ALA A 610 13.69 4.58 -4.47
C ALA A 610 14.24 3.43 -3.57
N GLU A 611 14.02 3.44 -2.25
CA GLU A 611 14.42 2.39 -1.29
C GLU A 611 15.85 1.80 -1.41
N GLY A 612 16.86 2.65 -1.61
CA GLY A 612 18.25 2.30 -1.37
C GLY A 612 18.92 3.31 -0.44
N PRO A 613 19.77 2.89 0.54
CA PRO A 613 20.73 3.82 1.08
C PRO A 613 21.65 4.25 -0.06
N SER A 614 21.75 5.55 -0.32
CA SER A 614 22.70 6.06 -1.30
C SER A 614 24.12 5.69 -0.89
N MET A 615 24.68 4.65 -1.52
CA MET A 615 26.06 4.16 -1.33
C MET A 615 27.11 5.25 -1.61
N SER A 616 26.69 6.39 -2.16
CA SER A 616 27.48 7.61 -2.34
C SER A 616 27.71 8.41 -1.06
N ARG A 617 26.91 8.21 0.02
CA ARG A 617 27.03 8.97 1.29
C ARG A 617 27.70 8.21 2.44
N LEU A 618 27.93 6.91 2.33
CA LEU A 618 28.68 6.11 3.32
C LEU A 618 30.12 5.82 2.82
N ARG A 619 30.95 6.87 2.79
CA ARG A 619 32.37 6.76 2.44
C ARG A 619 33.34 7.63 3.25
N VAL A 620 32.97 7.93 4.50
CA VAL A 620 33.86 8.40 5.57
C VAL A 620 33.44 7.66 6.84
N LEU A 621 34.40 7.23 7.67
CA LEU A 621 34.22 6.42 8.90
C LEU A 621 33.65 5.00 8.72
N THR A 622 34.53 4.03 8.43
CA THR A 622 34.81 2.87 9.32
C THR A 622 36.06 2.13 8.86
N ASP A 623 37.25 2.58 9.30
CA ASP A 623 38.46 1.73 9.33
C ASP A 623 38.60 1.15 10.74
N SER A 624 38.02 -0.04 10.97
CA SER A 624 38.32 -0.86 12.14
C SER A 624 37.92 -2.31 11.89
N GLN A 625 38.77 -3.24 12.29
CA GLN A 625 38.56 -4.68 12.14
C GLN A 625 37.63 -5.22 13.24
N THR A 626 36.72 -6.12 12.88
CA THR A 626 36.23 -7.20 13.74
C THR A 626 35.83 -8.40 12.89
N THR A 627 36.08 -9.61 13.40
CA THR A 627 36.05 -10.86 12.64
C THR A 627 34.68 -11.53 12.63
N GLU A 628 34.41 -12.28 11.56
CA GLU A 628 33.32 -13.27 11.52
C GLU A 628 33.50 -14.31 12.63
N HIS A 629 32.47 -14.54 13.44
CA HIS A 629 32.12 -15.86 13.96
C HIS A 629 30.69 -15.85 14.53
N ASP A 630 30.12 -17.05 14.71
CA ASP A 630 28.90 -17.36 15.48
C ASP A 630 27.57 -16.70 15.07
N PHE A 631 26.78 -17.40 14.24
CA PHE A 631 25.31 -17.52 14.40
C PHE A 631 24.69 -18.64 13.52
N TRP A 632 25.03 -19.91 13.81
CA TRP A 632 24.41 -21.08 13.17
C TRP A 632 24.21 -22.25 14.17
N TYR A 633 23.17 -22.21 15.00
CA TYR A 633 22.62 -23.40 15.68
C TYR A 633 21.20 -23.18 16.21
N ALA A 634 20.18 -23.71 15.53
CA ALA A 634 18.90 -24.16 16.11
C ALA A 634 18.07 -24.94 15.08
N TYR A 635 17.27 -25.90 15.56
CA TYR A 635 16.22 -26.66 14.84
C TYR A 635 16.62 -27.53 13.64
N SER A 636 16.94 -28.78 13.97
CA SER A 636 16.70 -29.98 13.15
C SER A 636 16.16 -31.08 14.08
N PHE A 637 15.68 -32.20 13.52
CA PHE A 637 14.73 -33.17 14.14
C PHE A 637 13.30 -32.58 14.29
N THR A 638 12.21 -33.23 13.89
CA THR A 638 11.94 -34.57 13.29
C THR A 638 10.67 -34.47 12.41
N TYR A 639 10.23 -35.44 11.59
CA TYR A 639 10.60 -36.85 11.36
C TYR A 639 10.25 -37.26 9.91
N HIS A 640 10.89 -38.30 9.37
CA HIS A 640 10.33 -39.11 8.27
C HIS A 640 10.37 -40.60 8.63
N TYR A 641 9.32 -41.33 8.23
CA TYR A 641 9.20 -42.77 8.39
C TYR A 641 8.57 -43.35 7.11
N TYR A 642 9.24 -44.30 6.46
CA TYR A 642 8.68 -45.15 5.42
C TYR A 642 9.42 -46.49 5.45
N PRO A 643 8.73 -47.64 5.59
CA PRO A 643 9.37 -48.95 5.56
C PRO A 643 9.68 -49.38 4.13
N LYS A 644 10.77 -50.14 3.95
CA LYS A 644 10.95 -51.05 2.81
C LYS A 644 11.06 -52.47 3.33
N SER A 645 10.36 -53.39 2.66
CA SER A 645 10.29 -54.82 3.00
C SER A 645 11.47 -55.62 2.42
N ASP A 646 11.65 -56.81 2.97
CA ASP A 646 12.80 -57.70 2.82
C ASP A 646 13.06 -58.25 1.42
N GLN A 647 14.31 -58.67 1.19
CA GLN A 647 14.72 -60.02 0.73
C GLN A 647 16.26 -60.06 0.47
N PRO A 648 16.92 -61.24 0.46
CA PRO A 648 16.73 -62.39 1.35
C PRO A 648 18.08 -62.99 1.85
N SER A 649 18.06 -63.80 2.91
CA SER A 649 19.07 -64.83 3.25
C SER A 649 18.46 -65.84 4.21
#